data_AF-A0A182VYU9-F1
#
_entry.id   AF-A0A182VYU9-F1
#
_cell.length_a   1.000
_cell.length_b   1.000
_cell.length_c   1.000
_cell.angle_alpha   90.00
_cell.angle_beta   90.00
_cell.angle_gamma   90.00
#
_symmetry.space_group_name_H-M   'P 1'
#
loop_
_entity.id
_entity.type
_entity.pdbx_description
1 polymer ?
#
loop_
_entity_poly.entity_id
_entity_poly.type
_entity_poly.pdbx_seq_one_letter_code
_entity_poly.pdbx_strand_id
1 'polypeptide(L)'
;MAGAMLIDRAQSHSLNRQDMTNFARDLEVDENDEEQIRQKEQKILELGETYKKEGKAKELADLIKVTRPFLSFLSKAKAAKLVRSLVDLFLDLEAETGIEVQLCKECIEWAKQEKRTFLRQSLEARLIALYFDTGMYTEALNLGSQLLKELKKLDDKNLLVEVQLLESKTYHALSNLPKARAALTSARTTANAIYCAPKVQATLDLQSGILHAADERDFKTAFSYFYEAFEGFDSVQSSKALTALKYMLLCKIMLGQSDDVNQIVSGKLAITYSGRDIDAMKAVAEASHKRSLADFQDALKQYKKELEDDVIVKAHLGTLYDTMLEQNLCRIIEPYSQCEVSFIAEQIALPIAQVEKKLSQMILDKKFSGILDQGIGVLIVFEETPVDKTYETALETIQHMGKVVDTLYQKAKKLTRRSVRYSVTATPLLDLRESILPAGRCRTLKAGKFTTNKPQNVAVVISGRQKMSSADDLISLSNETVGNSTFFAYIGQYIDLDYSIWLYRLLTPVLVTFLLPCAFVLLIYCTISFLYIYKLHSRFILQVYNEGDFDFWDVARTLVAVVWDAHGWIFHGYEVCGLENLPETGPALIIYYHGAIPIDMYYFTARIYLKRQRLIYTVGDRFLNKVPGWKLLARVMKISPGTVQSCTSVLRDGNMLSIAPGGVYEAQFGDSNYELLWRQRVGFAKVAIESRAPIIPMFTENLREGFRSVGLAKRLFIRLYNAVRFPVRPIYGGFPVKFRTHLGAPIPYDPSLTPEDLQEKVAFAIEELINKHQRIPGSMFHALLDPSGMDNASSSFSSGLGSTLIAAVPNWFGWMHNLSLPLLVMFVLPWMYVLLILLSIPYLHLCNFLRTQFWKHSNEDEFWKKARRLMATIWNLHSKILHGYEVTGLENLPESGPALLIYYHGALPIDMYYLTAETMLKRNRLIHTVGDRFLDHIPGWRLVSRVMKVTSGSVQSCVETLRAGELLSIAPGGVYEAQFGDNVYEVLWKNRTGFARVALEAQVPIIPMFTVNIRECFRTVSVARWMFVRIYNVLKIPVLPIYGGFPVKLRTVLGKPIPYDGSLSPVALQEKVAAAIAELVQEHQRLPGEILHAIGDRFEPVHGHGKGAKM
;
A
#
# COMPACT_ATOMS: atom_id res chain seq x y z
N MET A 1 65.24 -52.53 -3.75
CA MET A 1 64.24 -53.08 -4.71
C MET A 1 62.99 -52.22 -4.60
N ALA A 2 62.68 -51.31 -5.51
CA ALA A 2 63.42 -50.88 -6.70
C ALA A 2 63.42 -49.34 -6.80
N GLY A 3 64.61 -48.72 -6.82
CA GLY A 3 64.77 -47.29 -7.09
C GLY A 3 65.00 -47.08 -8.58
N ALA A 4 63.92 -47.02 -9.37
CA ALA A 4 64.02 -47.01 -10.84
C ALA A 4 62.81 -46.35 -11.53
N MET A 5 62.35 -45.18 -11.09
CA MET A 5 61.32 -44.41 -11.82
C MET A 5 61.30 -42.88 -11.55
N LEU A 6 62.40 -42.30 -11.07
CA LEU A 6 62.48 -40.86 -10.74
C LEU A 6 63.17 -39.99 -11.81
N ILE A 7 63.70 -40.57 -12.88
CA ILE A 7 64.37 -39.83 -13.96
C ILE A 7 63.94 -40.39 -15.33
N ASP A 8 62.72 -40.09 -15.75
CA ASP A 8 62.36 -40.06 -17.18
C ASP A 8 61.24 -39.06 -17.51
N ARG A 9 61.15 -37.96 -16.74
CA ARG A 9 60.18 -36.88 -16.98
C ARG A 9 60.78 -35.70 -17.77
N ALA A 10 61.74 -36.02 -18.64
CA ALA A 10 62.54 -35.07 -19.43
C ALA A 10 62.46 -35.29 -20.95
N GLN A 11 61.61 -36.22 -21.42
CA GLN A 11 61.23 -36.34 -22.83
C GLN A 11 59.71 -36.22 -22.99
N SER A 12 59.16 -35.07 -22.57
CA SER A 12 57.88 -34.63 -23.13
C SER A 12 58.07 -34.40 -24.63
N HIS A 13 57.53 -35.28 -25.47
CA HIS A 13 57.29 -34.96 -26.87
C HIS A 13 56.41 -33.72 -26.92
N SER A 14 57.02 -32.56 -27.15
CA SER A 14 56.28 -31.38 -27.54
C SER A 14 55.62 -31.70 -28.88
N LEU A 15 54.29 -31.81 -28.89
CA LEU A 15 53.55 -31.60 -30.13
C LEU A 15 54.02 -30.25 -30.66
N ASN A 16 54.66 -30.32 -31.81
CA ASN A 16 55.64 -29.34 -32.22
C ASN A 16 54.91 -28.05 -32.60
N ARG A 17 55.62 -26.92 -32.65
CA ARG A 17 55.04 -25.69 -33.21
C ARG A 17 54.54 -25.92 -34.65
N GLN A 18 55.17 -26.86 -35.35
CA GLN A 18 54.72 -27.41 -36.62
C GLN A 18 53.37 -28.12 -36.54
N ASP A 19 53.08 -28.92 -35.52
CA ASP A 19 51.82 -29.67 -35.40
C ASP A 19 50.62 -28.76 -35.16
N MET A 20 50.78 -27.68 -34.38
CA MET A 20 49.74 -26.64 -34.27
C MET A 20 49.57 -25.84 -35.56
N THR A 21 50.62 -25.60 -36.36
CA THR A 21 50.47 -24.99 -37.70
C THR A 21 49.93 -25.97 -38.75
N ASN A 22 50.14 -27.27 -38.58
CA ASN A 22 49.53 -28.31 -39.40
C ASN A 22 48.04 -28.39 -39.09
N PHE A 23 47.64 -28.41 -37.81
CA PHE A 23 46.25 -28.32 -37.40
C PHE A 23 45.59 -27.00 -37.89
N ALA A 24 46.31 -25.88 -37.87
CA ALA A 24 45.82 -24.62 -38.44
C ALA A 24 45.65 -24.65 -39.97
N ARG A 25 46.43 -25.47 -40.69
CA ARG A 25 46.24 -25.76 -42.13
C ARG A 25 45.10 -26.76 -42.37
N ASP A 26 44.95 -27.77 -41.51
CA ASP A 26 43.83 -28.71 -41.53
C ASP A 26 42.48 -28.02 -41.19
N LEU A 27 42.52 -26.77 -40.70
CA LEU A 27 41.36 -25.89 -40.54
C LEU A 27 41.02 -25.05 -41.80
N GLU A 28 41.82 -25.12 -42.88
CA GLU A 28 41.36 -24.70 -44.22
C GLU A 28 40.24 -25.67 -44.66
N VAL A 29 39.14 -25.14 -45.21
CA VAL A 29 37.96 -25.92 -45.64
C VAL A 29 37.40 -25.32 -46.92
N ASP A 30 36.85 -26.16 -47.80
CA ASP A 30 35.91 -25.68 -48.83
C ASP A 30 34.62 -25.23 -48.12
N GLU A 31 34.13 -24.03 -48.42
CA GLU A 31 32.93 -23.47 -47.79
C GLU A 31 31.65 -24.28 -48.10
N ASN A 32 31.69 -25.18 -49.09
CA ASN A 32 30.54 -25.99 -49.51
C ASN A 32 30.44 -27.37 -48.82
N ASP A 33 31.45 -27.83 -48.07
CA ASP A 33 31.42 -29.16 -47.43
C ASP A 33 30.95 -29.11 -45.96
N GLU A 34 29.63 -29.17 -45.77
CA GLU A 34 29.01 -29.15 -44.43
C GLU A 34 29.48 -30.31 -43.52
N GLU A 35 29.85 -31.46 -44.08
CA GLU A 35 30.22 -32.65 -43.31
C GLU A 35 31.68 -32.58 -42.85
N GLN A 36 32.61 -32.05 -43.67
CA GLN A 36 33.95 -31.66 -43.21
C GLN A 36 33.88 -30.61 -42.09
N ILE A 37 33.04 -29.59 -42.23
CA ILE A 37 32.85 -28.57 -41.19
C ILE A 37 32.33 -29.21 -39.89
N ARG A 38 31.40 -30.16 -39.99
CA ARG A 38 30.85 -30.90 -38.83
C ARG A 38 31.90 -31.78 -38.14
N GLN A 39 32.72 -32.50 -38.90
CA GLN A 39 33.79 -33.35 -38.36
C GLN A 39 34.89 -32.50 -37.70
N LYS A 40 35.19 -31.30 -38.23
CA LYS A 40 36.11 -30.35 -37.59
C LYS A 40 35.50 -29.75 -36.29
N GLU A 41 34.21 -29.42 -36.27
CA GLU A 41 33.48 -29.01 -35.05
C GLU A 41 33.59 -30.06 -33.93
N GLN A 42 33.45 -31.35 -34.26
CA GLN A 42 33.58 -32.44 -33.30
C GLN A 42 35.03 -32.68 -32.84
N LYS A 43 36.01 -32.75 -33.75
CA LYS A 43 37.43 -32.94 -33.41
C LYS A 43 37.97 -31.86 -32.46
N ILE A 44 37.52 -30.61 -32.60
CA ILE A 44 37.91 -29.51 -31.70
C ILE A 44 37.41 -29.76 -30.27
N LEU A 45 36.19 -30.28 -30.10
CA LEU A 45 35.63 -30.61 -28.78
C LEU A 45 36.32 -31.84 -28.16
N GLU A 46 36.59 -32.87 -28.96
CA GLU A 46 37.33 -34.07 -28.52
C GLU A 46 38.75 -33.73 -28.08
N LEU A 47 39.45 -32.84 -28.80
CA LEU A 47 40.77 -32.35 -28.42
C LEU A 47 40.71 -31.50 -27.13
N GLY A 48 39.69 -30.66 -26.96
CA GLY A 48 39.50 -29.87 -25.74
C GLY A 48 39.21 -30.74 -24.50
N GLU A 49 38.39 -31.77 -24.65
CA GLU A 49 38.16 -32.81 -23.63
C GLU A 49 39.43 -33.59 -23.29
N THR A 50 40.28 -33.90 -24.28
CA THR A 50 41.59 -34.53 -24.05
C THR A 50 42.51 -33.62 -23.25
N TYR A 51 42.65 -32.34 -23.62
CA TYR A 51 43.46 -31.38 -22.85
C TYR A 51 42.95 -31.17 -21.42
N LYS A 52 41.62 -31.19 -21.20
CA LYS A 52 41.03 -31.17 -19.85
C LYS A 52 41.43 -32.41 -19.04
N LYS A 53 41.37 -33.61 -19.62
CA LYS A 53 41.77 -34.87 -18.97
C LYS A 53 43.27 -34.96 -18.70
N GLU A 54 44.09 -34.33 -19.53
CA GLU A 54 45.55 -34.31 -19.40
C GLU A 54 46.10 -33.18 -18.51
N GLY A 55 45.25 -32.27 -18.02
CA GLY A 55 45.68 -31.13 -17.19
C GLY A 55 46.35 -29.99 -17.97
N LYS A 56 46.11 -29.89 -19.29
CA LYS A 56 46.84 -29.00 -20.21
C LYS A 56 46.10 -27.67 -20.45
N ALA A 57 46.09 -26.80 -19.43
CA ALA A 57 45.39 -25.53 -19.49
C ALA A 57 45.91 -24.59 -20.60
N LYS A 58 47.23 -24.45 -20.76
CA LYS A 58 47.81 -23.51 -21.75
C LYS A 58 47.44 -23.91 -23.18
N GLU A 59 47.55 -25.20 -23.49
CA GLU A 59 47.22 -25.79 -24.77
C GLU A 59 45.72 -25.65 -25.08
N LEU A 60 44.84 -25.72 -24.07
CA LEU A 60 43.41 -25.45 -24.20
C LEU A 60 43.11 -23.95 -24.42
N ALA A 61 43.81 -23.05 -23.72
CA ALA A 61 43.70 -21.60 -23.94
C ALA A 61 44.17 -21.18 -25.34
N ASP A 62 45.23 -21.81 -25.86
CA ASP A 62 45.71 -21.58 -27.22
C ASP A 62 44.84 -22.27 -28.28
N LEU A 63 44.21 -23.42 -27.99
CA LEU A 63 43.17 -24.02 -28.85
C LEU A 63 41.98 -23.05 -29.04
N ILE A 64 41.52 -22.39 -27.98
CA ILE A 64 40.49 -21.33 -28.04
C ILE A 64 40.94 -20.13 -28.90
N LYS A 65 42.24 -19.90 -29.08
CA LYS A 65 42.79 -18.83 -29.92
C LYS A 65 42.95 -19.28 -31.38
N VAL A 66 43.50 -20.48 -31.61
CA VAL A 66 43.71 -21.08 -32.95
C VAL A 66 42.38 -21.38 -33.65
N THR A 67 41.32 -21.72 -32.92
CA THR A 67 40.00 -21.98 -33.53
C THR A 67 39.27 -20.72 -34.01
N ARG A 68 39.72 -19.50 -33.66
CA ARG A 68 39.00 -18.25 -33.99
C ARG A 68 38.72 -18.02 -35.48
N PRO A 69 39.63 -18.34 -36.44
CA PRO A 69 39.32 -18.27 -37.86
C PRO A 69 38.25 -19.29 -38.27
N PHE A 70 38.30 -20.53 -37.76
CA PHE A 70 37.28 -21.54 -38.07
C PHE A 70 35.86 -21.12 -37.61
N LEU A 71 35.75 -20.27 -36.59
CA LEU A 71 34.48 -19.71 -36.12
C LEU A 71 33.82 -18.69 -37.10
N SER A 72 34.41 -18.37 -38.25
CA SER A 72 33.72 -17.61 -39.32
C SER A 72 32.88 -18.49 -40.24
N PHE A 73 33.35 -19.71 -40.55
CA PHE A 73 32.62 -20.67 -41.39
C PHE A 73 31.40 -21.28 -40.67
N LEU A 74 31.42 -21.29 -39.34
CA LEU A 74 30.28 -21.71 -38.52
C LEU A 74 29.21 -20.62 -38.39
N SER A 75 27.93 -21.03 -38.41
CA SER A 75 26.82 -20.13 -38.07
C SER A 75 27.01 -19.52 -36.67
N LYS A 76 26.55 -18.27 -36.48
CA LYS A 76 26.75 -17.52 -35.23
C LYS A 76 26.27 -18.26 -33.98
N ALA A 77 25.26 -19.14 -34.11
CA ALA A 77 24.77 -19.99 -33.03
C ALA A 77 25.72 -21.18 -32.75
N LYS A 78 26.17 -21.91 -33.78
CA LYS A 78 27.16 -22.99 -33.63
C LYS A 78 28.48 -22.47 -33.03
N ALA A 79 29.02 -21.40 -33.59
CA ALA A 79 30.24 -20.78 -33.09
C ALA A 79 30.12 -20.33 -31.62
N ALA A 80 28.97 -19.78 -31.22
CA ALA A 80 28.72 -19.42 -29.82
C ALA A 80 28.55 -20.64 -28.90
N LYS A 81 28.08 -21.78 -29.39
CA LYS A 81 28.08 -23.05 -28.64
C LYS A 81 29.51 -23.54 -28.42
N LEU A 82 30.30 -23.64 -29.50
CA LEU A 82 31.68 -24.14 -29.48
C LEU A 82 32.58 -23.33 -28.53
N VAL A 83 32.53 -21.99 -28.59
CA VAL A 83 33.31 -21.12 -27.69
C VAL A 83 32.91 -21.29 -26.22
N ARG A 84 31.61 -21.39 -25.90
CA ARG A 84 31.18 -21.66 -24.52
C ARG A 84 31.73 -22.98 -24.03
N SER A 85 31.53 -24.07 -24.78
CA SER A 85 31.99 -25.39 -24.38
C SER A 85 33.50 -25.43 -24.12
N LEU A 86 34.33 -24.81 -24.97
CA LEU A 86 35.78 -24.75 -24.72
C LEU A 86 36.14 -23.88 -23.49
N VAL A 87 35.43 -22.77 -23.26
CA VAL A 87 35.65 -21.91 -22.07
C VAL A 87 35.19 -22.62 -20.79
N ASP A 88 34.06 -23.32 -20.78
CA ASP A 88 33.61 -24.10 -19.62
C ASP A 88 34.54 -25.29 -19.35
N LEU A 89 35.05 -25.97 -20.38
CA LEU A 89 36.10 -27.00 -20.22
C LEU A 89 37.40 -26.45 -19.61
N PHE A 90 37.74 -25.18 -19.85
CA PHE A 90 38.90 -24.52 -19.26
C PHE A 90 38.65 -24.06 -17.80
N LEU A 91 37.46 -23.54 -17.50
CA LEU A 91 37.08 -23.11 -16.15
C LEU A 91 36.78 -24.27 -15.18
N ASP A 92 36.67 -25.48 -15.71
CA ASP A 92 36.65 -26.72 -14.91
C ASP A 92 38.07 -27.27 -14.61
N LEU A 93 39.14 -26.56 -15.00
CA LEU A 93 40.52 -27.10 -15.12
C LEU A 93 41.53 -26.48 -14.12
N GLU A 94 41.55 -25.16 -13.93
CA GLU A 94 42.53 -24.45 -13.07
C GLU A 94 41.92 -23.26 -12.27
N ALA A 95 41.11 -23.54 -11.25
CA ALA A 95 40.43 -22.52 -10.43
C ALA A 95 41.33 -21.63 -9.53
N GLU A 96 42.66 -21.68 -9.69
CA GLU A 96 43.63 -21.02 -8.78
C GLU A 96 44.70 -20.15 -9.48
N THR A 97 44.86 -20.21 -10.81
CA THR A 97 45.99 -19.52 -11.49
C THR A 97 45.72 -18.09 -11.92
N GLY A 98 44.47 -17.60 -11.83
CA GLY A 98 44.06 -16.25 -12.24
C GLY A 98 44.03 -16.02 -13.77
N ILE A 99 44.57 -16.96 -14.56
CA ILE A 99 44.58 -16.95 -16.02
C ILE A 99 43.14 -16.96 -16.57
N GLU A 100 42.23 -17.63 -15.87
CA GLU A 100 40.79 -17.71 -16.16
C GLU A 100 40.13 -16.34 -16.41
N VAL A 101 40.36 -15.37 -15.52
CA VAL A 101 39.79 -14.02 -15.61
C VAL A 101 40.32 -13.31 -16.86
N GLN A 102 41.59 -13.50 -17.19
CA GLN A 102 42.23 -12.93 -18.37
C GLN A 102 41.72 -13.57 -19.66
N LEU A 103 41.60 -14.90 -19.73
CA LEU A 103 41.07 -15.62 -20.88
C LEU A 103 39.61 -15.26 -21.15
N CYS A 104 38.78 -15.16 -20.10
CA CYS A 104 37.41 -14.67 -20.19
C CYS A 104 37.36 -13.25 -20.77
N LYS A 105 38.22 -12.33 -20.29
CA LYS A 105 38.32 -10.95 -20.81
C LYS A 105 38.76 -10.92 -22.29
N GLU A 106 39.73 -11.74 -22.70
CA GLU A 106 40.16 -11.87 -24.10
C GLU A 106 39.06 -12.41 -25.03
N CYS A 107 38.27 -13.39 -24.57
CA CYS A 107 37.14 -13.92 -25.34
C CYS A 107 35.95 -12.95 -25.41
N ILE A 108 35.69 -12.19 -24.34
CA ILE A 108 34.70 -11.09 -24.32
C ILE A 108 35.10 -10.00 -25.31
N GLU A 109 36.37 -9.60 -25.35
CA GLU A 109 36.85 -8.54 -26.25
C GLU A 109 36.83 -8.98 -27.72
N TRP A 110 37.26 -10.21 -28.02
CA TRP A 110 37.07 -10.81 -29.34
C TRP A 110 35.59 -10.84 -29.77
N ALA A 111 34.68 -11.21 -28.86
CA ALA A 111 33.25 -11.20 -29.15
C ALA A 111 32.66 -9.79 -29.38
N LYS A 112 33.27 -8.72 -28.84
CA LYS A 112 32.93 -7.33 -29.20
C LYS A 112 33.41 -6.97 -30.60
N GLN A 113 34.67 -7.27 -30.91
CA GLN A 113 35.29 -6.99 -32.22
C GLN A 113 34.50 -7.66 -33.36
N GLU A 114 34.15 -8.93 -33.17
CA GLU A 114 33.30 -9.74 -34.06
C GLU A 114 31.81 -9.36 -34.05
N LYS A 115 31.38 -8.43 -33.19
CA LYS A 115 29.98 -8.01 -33.00
C LYS A 115 29.03 -9.19 -32.67
N ARG A 116 29.52 -10.20 -31.94
CA ARG A 116 28.81 -11.42 -31.53
C ARG A 116 28.09 -11.22 -30.19
N THR A 117 27.11 -10.31 -30.15
CA THR A 117 26.47 -9.80 -28.91
C THR A 117 26.00 -10.88 -27.92
N PHE A 118 25.27 -11.90 -28.38
CA PHE A 118 24.78 -12.98 -27.51
C PHE A 118 25.90 -13.84 -26.90
N LEU A 119 27.01 -14.04 -27.63
CA LEU A 119 28.17 -14.74 -27.10
C LEU A 119 28.86 -13.89 -26.03
N ARG A 120 29.09 -12.60 -26.31
CA ARG A 120 29.64 -11.65 -25.33
C ARG A 120 28.84 -11.65 -24.03
N GLN A 121 27.52 -11.49 -24.10
CA GLN A 121 26.65 -11.43 -22.92
C GLN A 121 26.69 -12.73 -22.10
N SER A 122 26.79 -13.88 -22.77
CA SER A 122 26.95 -15.18 -22.09
C SER A 122 28.32 -15.36 -21.44
N LEU A 123 29.40 -14.86 -22.07
CA LEU A 123 30.75 -14.86 -21.49
C LEU A 123 30.86 -13.87 -20.32
N GLU A 124 30.21 -12.71 -20.40
CA GLU A 124 30.11 -11.75 -19.30
C GLU A 124 29.35 -12.35 -18.11
N ALA A 125 28.29 -13.12 -18.32
CA ALA A 125 27.61 -13.86 -17.26
C ALA A 125 28.51 -14.93 -16.61
N ARG A 126 29.29 -15.68 -17.40
CA ARG A 126 30.26 -16.66 -16.87
C ARG A 126 31.40 -15.98 -16.10
N LEU A 127 31.85 -14.79 -16.54
CA LEU A 127 32.83 -13.98 -15.82
C LEU A 127 32.27 -13.40 -14.51
N ILE A 128 30.97 -13.04 -14.44
CA ILE A 128 30.33 -12.66 -13.16
C ILE A 128 30.31 -13.85 -12.19
N ALA A 129 30.05 -15.07 -12.67
CA ALA A 129 30.15 -16.27 -11.83
C ALA A 129 31.58 -16.49 -11.32
N LEU A 130 32.58 -16.44 -12.22
CA LEU A 130 33.99 -16.56 -11.86
C LEU A 130 34.41 -15.49 -10.83
N TYR A 131 33.99 -14.24 -10.97
CA TYR A 131 34.24 -13.18 -9.98
C TYR A 131 33.53 -13.41 -8.64
N PHE A 132 32.42 -14.16 -8.60
CA PHE A 132 31.80 -14.57 -7.34
C PHE A 132 32.60 -15.72 -6.70
N ASP A 133 32.96 -16.73 -7.50
CA ASP A 133 33.70 -17.92 -7.06
C ASP A 133 35.12 -17.56 -6.55
N THR A 134 35.79 -16.54 -7.13
CA THR A 134 37.08 -15.99 -6.67
C THR A 134 36.99 -14.90 -5.60
N GLY A 135 35.79 -14.58 -5.10
CA GLY A 135 35.58 -13.57 -4.06
C GLY A 135 35.70 -12.09 -4.51
N MET A 136 35.84 -11.82 -5.81
CA MET A 136 35.92 -10.49 -6.42
C MET A 136 34.55 -9.79 -6.54
N TYR A 137 33.79 -9.76 -5.44
CA TYR A 137 32.37 -9.36 -5.40
C TYR A 137 32.08 -7.96 -5.93
N THR A 138 33.02 -7.01 -5.84
CA THR A 138 32.87 -5.66 -6.38
C THR A 138 32.93 -5.61 -7.90
N GLU A 139 33.81 -6.40 -8.54
CA GLU A 139 33.85 -6.53 -10.01
C GLU A 139 32.62 -7.29 -10.52
N ALA A 140 32.18 -8.35 -9.82
CA ALA A 140 30.94 -9.07 -10.10
C ALA A 140 29.71 -8.13 -10.12
N LEU A 141 29.53 -7.29 -9.10
CA LEU A 141 28.42 -6.32 -9.05
C LEU A 141 28.54 -5.23 -10.12
N ASN A 142 29.76 -4.76 -10.44
CA ASN A 142 29.96 -3.73 -11.46
C ASN A 142 29.63 -4.25 -12.87
N LEU A 143 30.08 -5.45 -13.21
CA LEU A 143 29.79 -6.10 -14.50
C LEU A 143 28.32 -6.51 -14.59
N GLY A 144 27.76 -7.11 -13.54
CA GLY A 144 26.33 -7.44 -13.44
C GLY A 144 25.43 -6.20 -13.59
N SER A 145 25.79 -5.08 -12.94
CA SER A 145 25.06 -3.81 -13.07
C SER A 145 25.10 -3.19 -14.47
N GLN A 146 26.04 -3.60 -15.33
CA GLN A 146 26.08 -3.22 -16.74
C GLN A 146 25.23 -4.19 -17.57
N LEU A 147 25.50 -5.49 -17.49
CA LEU A 147 24.81 -6.55 -18.23
C LEU A 147 23.29 -6.54 -17.97
N LEU A 148 22.86 -6.32 -16.72
CA LEU A 148 21.43 -6.21 -16.37
C LEU A 148 20.72 -5.01 -17.01
N LYS A 149 21.42 -3.93 -17.40
CA LYS A 149 20.83 -2.79 -18.14
C LYS A 149 20.60 -3.11 -19.61
N GLU A 150 21.29 -4.12 -20.14
CA GLU A 150 21.10 -4.63 -21.50
C GLU A 150 20.04 -5.74 -21.52
N LEU A 151 20.21 -6.78 -20.70
CA LEU A 151 19.32 -7.95 -20.68
C LEU A 151 17.87 -7.56 -20.34
N LYS A 152 17.64 -6.52 -19.50
CA LYS A 152 16.29 -5.97 -19.22
C LYS A 152 15.62 -5.27 -20.42
N LYS A 153 16.30 -5.16 -21.58
CA LYS A 153 15.77 -4.66 -22.86
C LYS A 153 15.62 -5.77 -23.91
N LEU A 154 16.05 -6.99 -23.61
CA LEU A 154 16.07 -8.14 -24.50
C LEU A 154 15.10 -9.21 -23.98
N ASP A 155 14.75 -10.18 -24.84
CA ASP A 155 13.75 -11.19 -24.50
C ASP A 155 14.34 -12.51 -23.97
N ASP A 156 15.68 -12.64 -23.92
CA ASP A 156 16.39 -13.76 -23.28
C ASP A 156 16.30 -13.65 -21.76
N LYS A 157 15.20 -14.19 -21.24
CA LYS A 157 14.89 -14.21 -19.81
C LYS A 157 15.68 -15.28 -19.06
N ASN A 158 16.25 -16.29 -19.73
CA ASN A 158 17.04 -17.34 -19.06
C ASN A 158 18.33 -16.73 -18.51
N LEU A 159 19.12 -16.10 -19.38
CA LEU A 159 20.37 -15.43 -19.00
C LEU A 159 20.10 -14.27 -18.00
N LEU A 160 18.94 -13.61 -18.11
CA LEU A 160 18.51 -12.59 -17.17
C LEU A 160 18.22 -13.14 -15.76
N VAL A 161 17.68 -14.36 -15.64
CA VAL A 161 17.49 -15.04 -14.33
C VAL A 161 18.84 -15.39 -13.71
N GLU A 162 19.75 -15.98 -14.49
CA GLU A 162 21.08 -16.38 -14.00
C GLU A 162 21.87 -15.18 -13.44
N VAL A 163 21.91 -14.06 -14.16
CA VAL A 163 22.62 -12.85 -13.71
C VAL A 163 21.95 -12.20 -12.49
N GLN A 164 20.62 -12.23 -12.38
CA GLN A 164 19.92 -11.74 -11.17
C GLN A 164 20.12 -12.65 -9.95
N LEU A 165 20.30 -13.95 -10.16
CA LEU A 165 20.64 -14.93 -9.11
C LEU A 165 22.09 -14.76 -8.65
N LEU A 166 23.04 -14.50 -9.57
CA LEU A 166 24.42 -14.12 -9.22
C LEU A 166 24.48 -12.76 -8.49
N GLU A 167 23.69 -11.77 -8.91
CA GLU A 167 23.55 -10.49 -8.18
C GLU A 167 23.05 -10.74 -6.74
N SER A 168 22.06 -11.62 -6.55
CA SER A 168 21.56 -11.99 -5.21
C SER A 168 22.64 -12.63 -4.33
N LYS A 169 23.38 -13.62 -4.86
CA LYS A 169 24.48 -14.30 -4.17
C LYS A 169 25.60 -13.34 -3.78
N THR A 170 25.98 -12.46 -4.70
CA THR A 170 27.05 -11.48 -4.48
C THR A 170 26.66 -10.46 -3.40
N TYR A 171 25.40 -9.99 -3.39
CA TYR A 171 24.91 -9.15 -2.29
C TYR A 171 24.80 -9.90 -0.95
N HIS A 172 24.50 -11.20 -0.95
CA HIS A 172 24.47 -12.00 0.27
C HIS A 172 25.88 -12.18 0.87
N ALA A 173 26.89 -12.48 0.05
CA ALA A 173 28.29 -12.55 0.49
C ALA A 173 28.81 -11.21 1.06
N LEU A 174 28.34 -10.09 0.51
CA LEU A 174 28.58 -8.74 1.04
C LEU A 174 27.62 -8.34 2.20
N SER A 175 26.95 -9.30 2.84
CA SER A 175 25.99 -9.13 3.94
C SER A 175 24.83 -8.16 3.67
N ASN A 176 24.56 -7.82 2.41
CA ASN A 176 23.54 -6.85 2.00
C ASN A 176 22.19 -7.54 1.74
N LEU A 177 21.63 -8.11 2.80
CA LEU A 177 20.40 -8.92 2.75
C LEU A 177 19.22 -8.20 2.05
N PRO A 178 18.94 -6.90 2.25
CA PRO A 178 17.87 -6.21 1.53
C PRO A 178 18.04 -6.18 0.01
N LYS A 179 19.28 -5.99 -0.48
CA LYS A 179 19.55 -6.05 -1.93
C LYS A 179 19.57 -7.47 -2.46
N ALA A 180 20.13 -8.43 -1.70
CA ALA A 180 20.10 -9.84 -2.06
C ALA A 180 18.65 -10.35 -2.26
N ARG A 181 17.75 -9.95 -1.36
CA ARG A 181 16.30 -10.22 -1.41
C ARG A 181 15.60 -9.53 -2.58
N ALA A 182 15.95 -8.27 -2.88
CA ALA A 182 15.42 -7.55 -4.04
C ALA A 182 15.87 -8.17 -5.39
N ALA A 183 17.13 -8.60 -5.49
CA ALA A 183 17.66 -9.31 -6.65
C ALA A 183 16.99 -10.68 -6.83
N LEU A 184 16.85 -11.48 -5.75
CA LEU A 184 16.16 -12.77 -5.81
C LEU A 184 14.67 -12.62 -6.16
N THR A 185 13.99 -11.61 -5.61
CA THR A 185 12.59 -11.30 -5.95
C THR A 185 12.44 -10.96 -7.44
N SER A 186 13.43 -10.25 -8.01
CA SER A 186 13.49 -10.00 -9.45
C SER A 186 13.73 -11.29 -10.22
N ALA A 187 14.68 -12.14 -9.76
CA ALA A 187 15.01 -13.40 -10.42
C ALA A 187 13.80 -14.33 -10.49
N ARG A 188 13.09 -14.54 -9.37
CA ARG A 188 11.87 -15.37 -9.32
C ARG A 188 10.70 -14.73 -10.08
N THR A 189 10.60 -13.40 -10.14
CA THR A 189 9.60 -12.72 -11.00
C THR A 189 9.90 -12.92 -12.49
N THR A 190 11.18 -12.97 -12.87
CA THR A 190 11.61 -13.24 -14.25
C THR A 190 11.45 -14.72 -14.60
N ALA A 191 11.78 -15.63 -13.67
CA ALA A 191 11.61 -17.07 -13.78
C ALA A 191 10.13 -17.45 -14.00
N ASN A 192 9.21 -16.84 -13.24
CA ASN A 192 7.75 -17.05 -13.40
C ASN A 192 7.18 -16.61 -14.75
N ALA A 193 7.99 -16.02 -15.65
CA ALA A 193 7.61 -15.65 -17.01
C ALA A 193 8.22 -16.57 -18.09
N ILE A 194 8.87 -17.67 -17.70
CA ILE A 194 9.46 -18.72 -18.55
C ILE A 194 9.28 -20.09 -17.89
N TYR A 195 9.56 -21.16 -18.64
CA TYR A 195 9.76 -22.48 -18.04
C TYR A 195 11.26 -22.66 -17.74
N CYS A 196 11.64 -22.60 -16.46
CA CYS A 196 13.03 -22.77 -16.05
C CYS A 196 13.45 -24.24 -16.05
N ALA A 197 14.70 -24.53 -16.44
CA ALA A 197 15.27 -25.86 -16.27
C ALA A 197 15.37 -26.22 -14.77
N PRO A 198 15.13 -27.48 -14.35
CA PRO A 198 15.07 -27.85 -12.93
C PRO A 198 16.30 -27.43 -12.10
N LYS A 199 17.51 -27.56 -12.68
CA LYS A 199 18.77 -27.10 -12.06
C LYS A 199 18.79 -25.59 -11.75
N VAL A 200 18.14 -24.76 -12.56
CA VAL A 200 18.01 -23.31 -12.32
C VAL A 200 16.96 -23.05 -11.25
N GLN A 201 15.81 -23.73 -11.31
CA GLN A 201 14.74 -23.63 -10.31
C GLN A 201 15.25 -24.02 -8.91
N ALA A 202 15.85 -25.19 -8.76
CA ALA A 202 16.47 -25.65 -7.51
C ALA A 202 17.55 -24.68 -6.98
N THR A 203 18.27 -23.96 -7.85
CA THR A 203 19.22 -22.94 -7.41
C THR A 203 18.55 -21.63 -6.96
N LEU A 204 17.38 -21.27 -7.50
CA LEU A 204 16.55 -20.16 -7.03
C LEU A 204 15.92 -20.46 -5.66
N ASP A 205 15.49 -21.69 -5.43
CA ASP A 205 14.87 -22.10 -4.17
C ASP A 205 15.94 -22.35 -3.09
N LEU A 206 17.12 -22.92 -3.42
CA LEU A 206 18.29 -22.95 -2.52
C LEU A 206 18.68 -21.53 -2.04
N GLN A 207 18.70 -20.54 -2.96
CA GLN A 207 18.96 -19.15 -2.59
C GLN A 207 17.81 -18.53 -1.78
N SER A 208 16.56 -18.99 -1.98
CA SER A 208 15.41 -18.57 -1.17
C SER A 208 15.54 -19.07 0.27
N GLY A 209 15.90 -20.34 0.47
CA GLY A 209 16.14 -20.91 1.80
C GLY A 209 17.26 -20.17 2.54
N ILE A 210 18.41 -19.94 1.90
CA ILE A 210 19.53 -19.18 2.47
C ILE A 210 19.09 -17.78 2.93
N LEU A 211 18.33 -17.05 2.11
CA LEU A 211 17.91 -15.69 2.45
C LEU A 211 16.75 -15.61 3.47
N HIS A 212 16.03 -16.69 3.76
CA HIS A 212 15.09 -16.76 4.89
C HIS A 212 15.79 -17.15 6.20
N ALA A 213 16.73 -18.10 6.15
CA ALA A 213 17.56 -18.47 7.30
C ALA A 213 18.41 -17.30 7.83
N ALA A 214 19.04 -16.53 6.92
CA ALA A 214 20.03 -15.50 7.27
C ALA A 214 19.49 -14.22 7.94
N ASP A 215 18.21 -13.86 7.74
CA ASP A 215 17.65 -12.54 8.13
C ASP A 215 16.48 -12.65 9.12
N GLU A 216 15.66 -13.71 9.02
CA GLU A 216 14.34 -13.77 9.67
C GLU A 216 14.21 -14.83 10.78
N ARG A 217 15.20 -15.73 10.93
CA ARG A 217 15.07 -16.99 11.68
C ARG A 217 13.85 -17.83 11.25
N ASP A 218 13.30 -17.60 10.05
CA ASP A 218 12.22 -18.41 9.49
C ASP A 218 12.77 -19.70 8.88
N PHE A 219 13.31 -20.53 9.76
CA PHE A 219 13.84 -21.86 9.45
C PHE A 219 12.71 -22.80 8.96
N LYS A 220 11.43 -22.49 9.23
CA LYS A 220 10.28 -23.26 8.73
C LYS A 220 10.07 -23.03 7.24
N THR A 221 10.01 -21.76 6.80
CA THR A 221 9.93 -21.43 5.36
C THR A 221 11.24 -21.78 4.64
N ALA A 222 12.39 -21.61 5.29
CA ALA A 222 13.68 -22.00 4.72
C ALA A 222 13.77 -23.52 4.49
N PHE A 223 13.29 -24.35 5.44
CA PHE A 223 13.20 -25.81 5.28
C PHE A 223 12.40 -26.19 4.04
N SER A 224 11.22 -25.61 3.82
CA SER A 224 10.42 -25.86 2.61
C SER A 224 11.20 -25.52 1.33
N TYR A 225 11.90 -24.39 1.28
CA TYR A 225 12.72 -24.04 0.11
C TYR A 225 13.93 -24.96 -0.10
N PHE A 226 14.52 -25.49 0.96
CA PHE A 226 15.58 -26.48 0.85
C PHE A 226 15.06 -27.86 0.44
N TYR A 227 13.82 -28.22 0.80
CA TYR A 227 13.13 -29.43 0.34
C TYR A 227 12.87 -29.39 -1.18
N GLU A 228 12.25 -28.32 -1.68
CA GLU A 228 12.03 -28.10 -3.13
C GLU A 228 13.36 -28.11 -3.91
N ALA A 229 14.41 -27.48 -3.35
CA ALA A 229 15.74 -27.51 -3.94
C ALA A 229 16.39 -28.90 -3.91
N PHE A 230 16.12 -29.72 -2.90
CA PHE A 230 16.63 -31.10 -2.82
C PHE A 230 16.00 -31.98 -3.91
N GLU A 231 14.67 -32.03 -4.01
CA GLU A 231 13.99 -32.79 -5.08
C GLU A 231 14.37 -32.28 -6.48
N GLY A 232 14.49 -30.95 -6.65
CA GLY A 232 14.90 -30.32 -7.91
C GLY A 232 16.38 -30.51 -8.29
N PHE A 233 17.24 -30.93 -7.34
CA PHE A 233 18.63 -31.32 -7.63
C PHE A 233 18.80 -32.85 -7.75
N ASP A 234 18.08 -33.63 -6.96
CA ASP A 234 18.09 -35.10 -6.99
C ASP A 234 17.59 -35.65 -8.34
N SER A 235 16.48 -35.09 -8.84
CA SER A 235 15.93 -35.39 -10.18
C SER A 235 16.88 -35.08 -11.35
N VAL A 236 17.99 -34.36 -11.09
CA VAL A 236 19.06 -34.03 -12.05
C VAL A 236 20.40 -34.67 -11.64
N GLN A 237 20.43 -35.47 -10.57
CA GLN A 237 21.61 -36.09 -9.95
C GLN A 237 22.76 -35.08 -9.71
N SER A 238 22.39 -33.87 -9.30
CA SER A 238 23.30 -32.76 -9.05
C SER A 238 23.96 -32.89 -7.68
N SER A 239 25.28 -32.72 -7.60
CA SER A 239 26.03 -32.74 -6.32
C SER A 239 25.53 -31.74 -5.27
N LYS A 240 24.77 -30.72 -5.70
CA LYS A 240 24.12 -29.72 -4.81
C LYS A 240 22.91 -30.28 -4.05
N ALA A 241 22.43 -31.48 -4.38
CA ALA A 241 21.41 -32.18 -3.59
C ALA A 241 21.88 -32.41 -2.14
N LEU A 242 23.12 -32.87 -1.95
CA LEU A 242 23.72 -33.04 -0.62
C LEU A 242 23.73 -31.73 0.18
N THR A 243 24.08 -30.61 -0.47
CA THR A 243 24.07 -29.27 0.15
C THR A 243 22.66 -28.84 0.55
N ALA A 244 21.65 -29.09 -0.29
CA ALA A 244 20.25 -28.79 0.04
C ALA A 244 19.77 -29.62 1.23
N LEU A 245 20.01 -30.94 1.22
CA LEU A 245 19.68 -31.86 2.31
C LEU A 245 20.34 -31.43 3.63
N LYS A 246 21.64 -31.11 3.61
CA LYS A 246 22.38 -30.59 4.77
C LYS A 246 21.71 -29.35 5.38
N TYR A 247 21.27 -28.40 4.55
CA TYR A 247 20.58 -27.20 5.01
C TYR A 247 19.13 -27.47 5.50
N MET A 248 18.44 -28.49 4.97
CA MET A 248 17.18 -28.99 5.55
C MET A 248 17.38 -29.46 7.00
N LEU A 249 18.41 -30.28 7.24
CA LEU A 249 18.74 -30.76 8.59
C LEU A 249 19.12 -29.60 9.52
N LEU A 250 19.87 -28.62 9.02
CA LEU A 250 20.23 -27.41 9.78
C LEU A 250 18.98 -26.64 10.22
N CYS A 251 18.01 -26.44 9.32
CA CYS A 251 16.76 -25.78 9.65
C CYS A 251 15.98 -26.53 10.74
N LYS A 252 15.96 -27.88 10.73
CA LYS A 252 15.31 -28.67 11.78
C LYS A 252 15.99 -28.54 13.14
N ILE A 253 17.32 -28.56 13.18
CA ILE A 253 18.08 -28.31 14.42
C ILE A 253 17.82 -26.89 14.95
N MET A 254 17.84 -25.88 14.07
CA MET A 254 17.57 -24.48 14.45
C MET A 254 16.11 -24.19 14.86
N LEU A 255 15.18 -25.09 14.54
CA LEU A 255 13.79 -25.08 15.05
C LEU A 255 13.63 -25.80 16.40
N GLY A 256 14.69 -26.41 16.95
CA GLY A 256 14.60 -27.31 18.10
C GLY A 256 13.93 -28.66 17.77
N GLN A 257 13.80 -29.00 16.49
CA GLN A 257 13.22 -30.25 16.00
C GLN A 257 14.33 -31.24 15.63
N SER A 258 15.22 -31.54 16.58
CA SER A 258 16.32 -32.52 16.45
C SER A 258 15.83 -33.90 16.03
N ASP A 259 14.64 -34.28 16.49
CA ASP A 259 14.17 -35.67 16.45
C ASP A 259 13.70 -36.04 15.02
N ASP A 260 13.19 -35.05 14.28
CA ASP A 260 12.85 -35.14 12.87
C ASP A 260 14.09 -35.39 11.97
N VAL A 261 15.29 -34.99 12.41
CA VAL A 261 16.54 -35.19 11.63
C VAL A 261 16.78 -36.67 11.36
N ASN A 262 16.57 -37.52 12.37
CA ASN A 262 16.71 -38.97 12.22
C ASN A 262 15.65 -39.56 11.29
N GLN A 263 14.41 -39.06 11.34
CA GLN A 263 13.36 -39.47 10.41
C GLN A 263 13.70 -39.10 8.97
N ILE A 264 14.13 -37.86 8.72
CA ILE A 264 14.51 -37.36 7.39
C ILE A 264 15.68 -38.16 6.82
N VAL A 265 16.74 -38.40 7.61
CA VAL A 265 17.90 -39.18 7.15
C VAL A 265 17.56 -40.66 6.93
N SER A 266 16.60 -41.22 7.68
CA SER A 266 16.06 -42.57 7.41
C SER A 266 15.16 -42.65 6.17
N GLY A 267 14.80 -41.50 5.57
CA GLY A 267 14.00 -41.44 4.36
C GLY A 267 14.72 -42.06 3.16
N LYS A 268 13.98 -42.83 2.35
CA LYS A 268 14.52 -43.60 1.21
C LYS A 268 15.44 -42.80 0.28
N LEU A 269 15.15 -41.51 0.08
CA LEU A 269 15.92 -40.61 -0.78
C LEU A 269 17.11 -39.92 -0.08
N ALA A 270 17.12 -39.87 1.26
CA ALA A 270 18.26 -39.33 2.01
C ALA A 270 19.38 -40.37 2.19
N ILE A 271 19.02 -41.65 2.29
CA ILE A 271 19.97 -42.77 2.43
C ILE A 271 21.00 -42.81 1.29
N THR A 272 20.62 -42.46 0.07
CA THR A 272 21.52 -42.40 -1.10
C THR A 272 22.57 -41.29 -1.02
N TYR A 273 22.41 -40.32 -0.12
CA TYR A 273 23.35 -39.22 0.14
C TYR A 273 24.09 -39.36 1.49
N SER A 274 24.17 -40.58 2.03
CA SER A 274 24.92 -40.89 3.26
C SER A 274 26.41 -40.54 3.11
N GLY A 275 26.99 -39.90 4.12
CA GLY A 275 28.37 -39.44 4.15
C GLY A 275 28.61 -38.40 5.26
N ARG A 276 29.86 -37.91 5.38
CA ARG A 276 30.31 -37.10 6.53
C ARG A 276 29.48 -35.84 6.78
N ASP A 277 28.98 -35.16 5.75
CA ASP A 277 28.08 -34.00 5.93
C ASP A 277 26.79 -34.37 6.69
N ILE A 278 26.22 -35.56 6.43
CA ILE A 278 25.01 -36.04 7.11
C ILE A 278 25.35 -36.54 8.52
N ASP A 279 26.48 -37.22 8.70
CA ASP A 279 26.94 -37.65 10.02
C ASP A 279 27.27 -36.47 10.95
N ALA A 280 27.82 -35.39 10.42
CA ALA A 280 28.04 -34.13 11.13
C ALA A 280 26.72 -33.53 11.63
N MET A 281 25.71 -33.45 10.74
CA MET A 281 24.39 -32.92 11.10
C MET A 281 23.65 -33.81 12.10
N LYS A 282 23.81 -35.15 12.02
CA LYS A 282 23.32 -36.08 13.04
C LYS A 282 24.00 -35.88 14.39
N ALA A 283 25.33 -35.76 14.43
CA ALA A 283 26.06 -35.55 15.69
C ALA A 283 25.62 -34.24 16.39
N VAL A 284 25.41 -33.17 15.63
CA VAL A 284 24.86 -31.90 16.16
C VAL A 284 23.39 -32.06 16.61
N ALA A 285 22.56 -32.83 15.89
CA ALA A 285 21.19 -33.11 16.30
C ALA A 285 21.10 -33.96 17.58
N GLU A 286 21.94 -34.99 17.72
CA GLU A 286 22.05 -35.79 18.94
C GLU A 286 22.53 -34.97 20.14
N ALA A 287 23.53 -34.10 19.95
CA ALA A 287 23.98 -33.19 21.00
C ALA A 287 22.82 -32.28 21.47
N SER A 288 22.02 -31.76 20.52
CA SER A 288 20.85 -30.92 20.80
C SER A 288 19.74 -31.68 21.54
N HIS A 289 19.39 -32.89 21.09
CA HIS A 289 18.42 -33.75 21.78
C HIS A 289 18.83 -34.06 23.23
N LYS A 290 20.12 -34.36 23.46
CA LYS A 290 20.69 -34.57 24.81
C LYS A 290 20.83 -33.28 25.63
N ARG A 291 20.66 -32.11 25.02
CA ARG A 291 21.01 -30.78 25.57
C ARG A 291 22.46 -30.72 26.08
N SER A 292 23.40 -31.36 25.38
CA SER A 292 24.80 -31.48 25.79
C SER A 292 25.70 -30.51 25.03
N LEU A 293 26.34 -29.60 25.76
CA LEU A 293 27.31 -28.66 25.19
C LEU A 293 28.67 -29.34 24.85
N ALA A 294 29.01 -30.42 25.56
CA ALA A 294 30.24 -31.17 25.32
C ALA A 294 30.19 -31.94 23.99
N ASP A 295 29.14 -32.74 23.78
CA ASP A 295 28.87 -33.45 22.52
C ASP A 295 28.91 -32.48 21.32
N PHE A 296 28.37 -31.26 21.48
CA PHE A 296 28.39 -30.23 20.43
C PHE A 296 29.80 -29.70 20.13
N GLN A 297 30.61 -29.42 21.16
CA GLN A 297 32.00 -29.01 20.96
C GLN A 297 32.84 -30.11 20.32
N ASP A 298 32.60 -31.38 20.65
CA ASP A 298 33.33 -32.51 20.06
C ASP A 298 32.89 -32.80 18.62
N ALA A 299 31.60 -32.64 18.30
CA ALA A 299 31.11 -32.64 16.92
C ALA A 299 31.76 -31.53 16.08
N LEU A 300 31.90 -30.31 16.62
CA LEU A 300 32.60 -29.21 15.94
C LEU A 300 34.08 -29.50 15.68
N LYS A 301 34.78 -30.16 16.61
CA LYS A 301 36.18 -30.59 16.42
C LYS A 301 36.29 -31.70 15.36
N GLN A 302 35.43 -32.70 15.41
CA GLN A 302 35.47 -33.88 14.54
C GLN A 302 35.03 -33.58 13.09
N TYR A 303 34.06 -32.69 12.92
CA TYR A 303 33.44 -32.34 11.65
C TYR A 303 33.71 -30.89 11.25
N LYS A 304 34.90 -30.38 11.59
CA LYS A 304 35.28 -28.97 11.37
C LYS A 304 35.11 -28.53 9.92
N LYS A 305 35.52 -29.35 8.95
CA LYS A 305 35.39 -29.06 7.51
C LYS A 305 33.92 -29.00 7.10
N GLU A 306 33.10 -29.89 7.64
CA GLU A 306 31.69 -29.99 7.33
C GLU A 306 30.84 -28.91 8.04
N LEU A 307 31.32 -28.29 9.12
CA LEU A 307 30.56 -27.34 9.95
C LEU A 307 31.12 -25.90 9.99
N GLU A 308 32.43 -25.71 10.17
CA GLU A 308 33.03 -24.37 10.26
C GLU A 308 33.42 -23.79 8.90
N ASP A 309 33.85 -24.61 7.93
CA ASP A 309 34.24 -24.12 6.60
C ASP A 309 33.03 -23.89 5.69
N ASP A 310 31.87 -24.47 6.03
CA ASP A 310 30.57 -24.21 5.40
C ASP A 310 30.04 -22.83 5.84
N VAL A 311 30.06 -21.86 4.92
CA VAL A 311 29.70 -20.45 5.15
C VAL A 311 28.28 -20.28 5.73
N ILE A 312 27.33 -21.15 5.36
CA ILE A 312 25.93 -21.04 5.79
C ILE A 312 25.73 -21.68 7.16
N VAL A 313 26.32 -22.86 7.40
CA VAL A 313 26.31 -23.51 8.73
C VAL A 313 27.00 -22.61 9.76
N LYS A 314 28.22 -22.11 9.44
CA LYS A 314 29.03 -21.25 10.30
C LYS A 314 28.28 -20.01 10.80
N ALA A 315 27.46 -19.40 9.95
CA ALA A 315 26.64 -18.23 10.31
C ALA A 315 25.62 -18.52 11.43
N HIS A 316 25.18 -19.77 11.57
CA HIS A 316 24.19 -20.19 12.57
C HIS A 316 24.82 -20.87 13.80
N LEU A 317 26.02 -21.45 13.69
CA LEU A 317 26.72 -22.14 14.80
C LEU A 317 26.82 -21.30 16.09
N GLY A 318 27.10 -20.00 15.98
CA GLY A 318 27.19 -19.12 17.16
C GLY A 318 25.85 -18.94 17.90
N THR A 319 24.73 -18.85 17.16
CA THR A 319 23.40 -18.80 17.78
C THR A 319 23.01 -20.16 18.36
N LEU A 320 23.37 -21.25 17.68
CA LEU A 320 23.13 -22.61 18.17
C LEU A 320 23.91 -22.86 19.47
N TYR A 321 25.18 -22.45 19.56
CA TYR A 321 25.98 -22.53 20.78
C TYR A 321 25.29 -21.82 21.96
N ASP A 322 24.75 -20.61 21.76
CA ASP A 322 24.02 -19.88 22.79
C ASP A 322 22.76 -20.65 23.27
N THR A 323 21.98 -21.21 22.34
CA THR A 323 20.79 -22.02 22.68
C THR A 323 21.17 -23.33 23.38
N MET A 324 22.25 -23.99 22.96
CA MET A 324 22.77 -25.22 23.57
C MET A 324 23.26 -24.98 25.00
N LEU A 325 23.97 -23.86 25.23
CA LEU A 325 24.39 -23.41 26.54
C LEU A 325 23.18 -23.12 27.44
N GLU A 326 22.16 -22.42 26.94
CA GLU A 326 20.91 -22.13 27.68
C GLU A 326 20.15 -23.42 28.05
N GLN A 327 19.99 -24.35 27.11
CA GLN A 327 19.32 -25.63 27.35
C GLN A 327 20.06 -26.53 28.34
N ASN A 328 21.39 -26.56 28.30
CA ASN A 328 22.20 -27.34 29.23
C ASN A 328 22.18 -26.73 30.64
N LEU A 329 22.22 -25.40 30.76
CA LEU A 329 22.03 -24.70 32.03
C LEU A 329 20.65 -25.01 32.63
N CYS A 330 19.57 -24.91 31.85
CA CYS A 330 18.24 -25.29 32.31
C CYS A 330 18.20 -26.75 32.80
N ARG A 331 18.76 -27.71 32.05
CA ARG A 331 18.83 -29.13 32.43
C ARG A 331 19.58 -29.38 33.76
N ILE A 332 20.58 -28.58 34.08
CA ILE A 332 21.33 -28.66 35.35
C ILE A 332 20.53 -28.07 36.51
N ILE A 333 19.73 -27.03 36.26
CA ILE A 333 19.01 -26.24 37.28
C ILE A 333 17.60 -26.79 37.56
N GLU A 334 16.98 -27.45 36.59
CA GLU A 334 15.61 -28.00 36.62
C GLU A 334 15.21 -28.78 37.90
N PRO A 335 16.08 -29.60 38.55
CA PRO A 335 15.73 -30.28 39.80
C PRO A 335 15.99 -29.47 41.10
N TYR A 336 16.41 -28.21 41.02
CA TYR A 336 16.82 -27.41 42.19
C TYR A 336 16.01 -26.10 42.34
N SER A 337 15.49 -25.84 43.54
CA SER A 337 14.90 -24.52 43.89
C SER A 337 15.95 -23.48 44.29
N GLN A 338 17.11 -23.92 44.78
CA GLN A 338 18.29 -23.10 45.04
C GLN A 338 19.54 -23.91 44.67
N CYS A 339 20.52 -23.27 44.00
CA CYS A 339 21.70 -23.96 43.47
C CYS A 339 22.93 -23.03 43.47
N GLU A 340 24.10 -23.53 43.86
CA GLU A 340 25.33 -22.72 43.82
C GLU A 340 25.86 -22.56 42.39
N VAL A 341 26.31 -21.35 42.04
CA VAL A 341 26.85 -21.07 40.69
C VAL A 341 28.21 -21.75 40.46
N SER A 342 28.95 -22.05 41.54
CA SER A 342 30.12 -22.96 41.57
C SER A 342 29.77 -24.34 41.00
N PHE A 343 28.77 -25.01 41.57
CA PHE A 343 28.31 -26.33 41.14
C PHE A 343 27.84 -26.32 39.67
N ILE A 344 27.05 -25.32 39.27
CA ILE A 344 26.60 -25.18 37.87
C ILE A 344 27.81 -25.04 36.92
N ALA A 345 28.83 -24.27 37.32
CA ALA A 345 30.05 -24.06 36.54
C ALA A 345 30.90 -25.33 36.40
N GLU A 346 31.02 -26.15 37.45
CA GLU A 346 31.66 -27.46 37.40
C GLU A 346 30.90 -28.44 36.49
N GLN A 347 29.58 -28.54 36.63
CA GLN A 347 28.74 -29.45 35.82
C GLN A 347 28.74 -29.12 34.32
N ILE A 348 29.00 -27.86 33.93
CA ILE A 348 29.09 -27.43 32.53
C ILE A 348 30.53 -27.22 32.03
N ALA A 349 31.53 -27.41 32.89
CA ALA A 349 32.96 -27.20 32.62
C ALA A 349 33.32 -25.83 32.02
N LEU A 350 32.68 -24.75 32.52
CA LEU A 350 32.96 -23.36 32.12
C LEU A 350 33.34 -22.49 33.33
N PRO A 351 34.08 -21.38 33.15
CA PRO A 351 34.40 -20.46 34.25
C PRO A 351 33.15 -19.86 34.90
N ILE A 352 33.14 -19.77 36.24
CA ILE A 352 32.03 -19.23 37.05
C ILE A 352 31.53 -17.88 36.50
N ALA A 353 32.44 -16.94 36.22
CA ALA A 353 32.09 -15.61 35.70
C ALA A 353 31.42 -15.62 34.30
N GLN A 354 31.60 -16.68 33.50
CA GLN A 354 30.89 -16.85 32.23
C GLN A 354 29.48 -17.40 32.47
N VAL A 355 29.33 -18.35 33.40
CA VAL A 355 28.06 -18.96 33.78
C VAL A 355 27.14 -17.94 34.48
N GLU A 356 27.64 -17.23 35.49
CA GLU A 356 26.92 -16.16 36.19
C GLU A 356 26.43 -15.07 35.23
N LYS A 357 27.29 -14.65 34.29
CA LYS A 357 26.95 -13.69 33.24
C LYS A 357 25.86 -14.22 32.30
N LYS A 358 25.88 -15.50 31.93
CA LYS A 358 24.85 -16.11 31.09
C LYS A 358 23.51 -16.26 31.83
N LEU A 359 23.54 -16.67 33.11
CA LEU A 359 22.36 -16.78 33.96
C LEU A 359 21.68 -15.42 34.18
N SER A 360 22.45 -14.37 34.47
CA SER A 360 21.90 -13.01 34.61
C SER A 360 21.28 -12.50 33.30
N GLN A 361 21.85 -12.82 32.14
CA GLN A 361 21.22 -12.58 30.83
C GLN A 361 19.90 -13.34 30.67
N MET A 362 19.84 -14.63 31.00
CA MET A 362 18.59 -15.43 30.90
C MET A 362 17.45 -14.90 31.79
N ILE A 363 17.78 -14.38 32.99
CA ILE A 363 16.83 -13.76 33.93
C ILE A 363 16.31 -12.39 33.42
N LEU A 364 17.20 -11.60 32.80
CA LEU A 364 16.84 -10.31 32.19
C LEU A 364 15.97 -10.51 30.93
N ASP A 365 16.35 -11.44 30.06
CA ASP A 365 15.64 -11.81 28.83
C ASP A 365 14.31 -12.56 29.09
N LYS A 366 13.98 -12.86 30.35
CA LYS A 366 12.79 -13.65 30.75
C LYS A 366 12.73 -15.06 30.14
N LYS A 367 13.88 -15.65 29.88
CA LYS A 367 14.02 -17.08 29.52
C LYS A 367 13.96 -18.01 30.73
N PHE A 368 14.22 -17.47 31.92
CA PHE A 368 14.27 -18.23 33.17
C PHE A 368 13.70 -17.40 34.33
N SER A 369 12.99 -18.04 35.25
CA SER A 369 12.36 -17.42 36.42
C SER A 369 13.22 -17.63 37.68
N GLY A 370 13.96 -16.59 38.08
CA GLY A 370 14.84 -16.66 39.25
C GLY A 370 15.57 -15.35 39.53
N ILE A 371 16.45 -15.37 40.52
CA ILE A 371 17.35 -14.28 40.91
C ILE A 371 18.71 -14.84 41.31
N LEU A 372 19.79 -14.10 41.02
CA LEU A 372 21.14 -14.41 41.45
C LEU A 372 21.49 -13.59 42.71
N ASP A 373 21.87 -14.27 43.77
CA ASP A 373 22.57 -13.66 44.91
C ASP A 373 24.08 -13.71 44.63
N GLN A 374 24.65 -12.57 44.23
CA GLN A 374 26.08 -12.41 43.97
C GLN A 374 26.94 -12.34 45.24
N GLY A 375 26.34 -12.15 46.43
CA GLY A 375 27.04 -12.10 47.71
C GLY A 375 27.31 -13.49 48.27
N ILE A 376 26.37 -14.43 48.06
CA ILE A 376 26.48 -15.83 48.49
C ILE A 376 26.91 -16.74 47.33
N GLY A 377 26.71 -16.32 46.07
CA GLY A 377 27.05 -17.12 44.87
C GLY A 377 25.99 -18.14 44.49
N VAL A 378 24.71 -17.84 44.77
CA VAL A 378 23.58 -18.77 44.65
C VAL A 378 22.54 -18.26 43.65
N LEU A 379 22.07 -19.16 42.78
CA LEU A 379 20.87 -18.97 41.99
C LEU A 379 19.65 -19.45 42.79
N ILE A 380 18.68 -18.57 42.98
CA ILE A 380 17.36 -18.90 43.53
C ILE A 380 16.38 -18.99 42.38
N VAL A 381 15.68 -20.10 42.27
CA VAL A 381 14.67 -20.38 41.24
C VAL A 381 13.29 -20.06 41.81
N PHE A 382 12.44 -19.41 41.02
CA PHE A 382 11.06 -19.12 41.41
C PHE A 382 10.10 -19.99 40.61
N GLU A 383 9.20 -20.68 41.32
CA GLU A 383 8.01 -21.28 40.71
C GLU A 383 7.23 -20.21 39.92
N GLU A 384 6.66 -20.59 38.77
CA GLU A 384 5.83 -19.68 37.98
C GLU A 384 4.51 -19.39 38.73
N THR A 385 4.49 -18.31 39.50
CA THR A 385 3.29 -17.87 40.22
C THR A 385 2.16 -17.61 39.22
N PRO A 386 1.04 -18.37 39.26
CA PRO A 386 -0.05 -18.16 38.33
C PRO A 386 -0.66 -16.78 38.56
N VAL A 387 -0.89 -16.04 37.47
CA VAL A 387 -1.48 -14.70 37.54
C VAL A 387 -2.89 -14.81 38.16
N ASP A 388 -3.12 -14.09 39.25
CA ASP A 388 -4.40 -14.14 39.96
C ASP A 388 -5.54 -13.63 39.07
N LYS A 389 -6.46 -14.54 38.73
CA LYS A 389 -7.68 -14.25 37.96
C LYS A 389 -8.56 -13.18 38.62
N THR A 390 -8.39 -12.94 39.92
CA THR A 390 -9.05 -11.84 40.64
C THR A 390 -8.64 -10.49 40.07
N TYR A 391 -7.38 -10.30 39.62
CA TYR A 391 -6.94 -9.04 39.00
C TYR A 391 -7.55 -8.83 37.61
N GLU A 392 -7.61 -9.87 36.79
CA GLU A 392 -8.28 -9.81 35.48
C GLU A 392 -9.79 -9.53 35.67
N THR A 393 -10.44 -10.26 36.56
CA THR A 393 -11.86 -10.08 36.93
C THR A 393 -12.14 -8.69 37.49
N ALA A 394 -11.23 -8.12 38.31
CA ALA A 394 -11.35 -6.76 38.83
C ALA A 394 -11.25 -5.72 37.71
N LEU A 395 -10.31 -5.88 36.78
CA LEU A 395 -10.16 -5.00 35.61
C LEU A 395 -11.39 -5.07 34.68
N GLU A 396 -11.97 -6.25 34.49
CA GLU A 396 -13.26 -6.38 33.79
C GLU A 396 -14.40 -5.73 34.57
N THR A 397 -14.46 -5.91 35.89
CA THR A 397 -15.52 -5.35 36.74
C THR A 397 -15.49 -3.82 36.74
N ILE A 398 -14.31 -3.20 36.78
CA ILE A 398 -14.13 -1.75 36.61
C ILE A 398 -14.63 -1.28 35.25
N GLN A 399 -14.33 -2.02 34.16
CA GLN A 399 -14.87 -1.71 32.83
C GLN A 399 -16.40 -1.88 32.77
N HIS A 400 -16.97 -2.87 33.46
CA HIS A 400 -18.42 -3.08 33.54
C HIS A 400 -19.11 -1.96 34.34
N MET A 401 -18.52 -1.49 35.44
CA MET A 401 -19.02 -0.31 36.17
C MET A 401 -19.01 0.94 35.29
N GLY A 402 -17.96 1.17 34.50
CA GLY A 402 -17.92 2.27 33.52
C GLY A 402 -19.08 2.22 32.52
N LYS A 403 -19.31 1.05 31.89
CA LYS A 403 -20.45 0.82 30.96
C LYS A 403 -21.81 1.06 31.65
N VAL A 404 -21.95 0.73 32.94
CA VAL A 404 -23.17 0.98 33.72
C VAL A 404 -23.37 2.48 33.97
N VAL A 405 -22.32 3.23 34.33
CA VAL A 405 -22.39 4.70 34.50
C VAL A 405 -22.80 5.39 33.19
N ASP A 406 -22.19 5.04 32.06
CA ASP A 406 -22.59 5.54 30.72
C ASP A 406 -24.08 5.26 30.44
N THR A 407 -24.52 4.03 30.74
CA THR A 407 -25.92 3.61 30.54
C THR A 407 -26.88 4.37 31.46
N LEU A 408 -26.49 4.67 32.70
CA LEU A 408 -27.26 5.48 33.63
C LEU A 408 -27.38 6.93 33.14
N TYR A 409 -26.31 7.55 32.65
CA TYR A 409 -26.38 8.89 32.04
C TYR A 409 -27.32 8.92 30.82
N GLN A 410 -27.28 7.90 29.96
CA GLN A 410 -28.19 7.79 28.81
C GLN A 410 -29.66 7.58 29.24
N LYS A 411 -29.92 6.77 30.27
CA LYS A 411 -31.27 6.55 30.83
C LYS A 411 -31.80 7.80 31.53
N ALA A 412 -30.99 8.47 32.34
CA ALA A 412 -31.33 9.75 32.98
C ALA A 412 -31.71 10.79 31.92
N LYS A 413 -30.89 10.97 30.88
CA LYS A 413 -31.16 11.91 29.77
C LYS A 413 -32.43 11.57 28.97
N LYS A 414 -32.87 10.31 28.95
CA LYS A 414 -34.19 9.89 28.43
C LYS A 414 -35.34 10.20 29.41
N LEU A 415 -35.12 10.07 30.72
CA LEU A 415 -36.12 10.40 31.75
C LEU A 415 -36.35 11.92 31.85
N THR A 416 -35.32 12.76 31.79
CA THR A 416 -35.46 14.23 31.74
C THR A 416 -36.30 14.68 30.54
N ARG A 417 -36.15 14.01 29.38
CA ARG A 417 -36.99 14.23 28.19
C ARG A 417 -38.44 13.75 28.34
N ARG A 418 -38.77 13.00 29.40
CA ARG A 418 -40.14 12.55 29.72
C ARG A 418 -40.80 13.41 30.81
N SER A 419 -40.07 13.84 31.84
CA SER A 419 -40.61 14.68 32.92
C SER A 419 -40.97 16.10 32.45
N VAL A 420 -40.24 16.67 31.49
CA VAL A 420 -40.51 18.01 30.91
C VAL A 420 -41.88 18.11 30.21
N ARG A 421 -42.63 17.02 30.05
CA ARG A 421 -44.02 17.04 29.56
C ARG A 421 -45.08 17.21 30.67
N TYR A 422 -44.72 17.11 31.95
CA TYR A 422 -45.64 17.28 33.09
C TYR A 422 -44.97 17.91 34.33
N SER A 423 -44.66 19.21 34.25
CA SER A 423 -44.68 20.12 35.42
C SER A 423 -44.40 21.56 34.98
N VAL A 424 -45.34 22.46 35.26
CA VAL A 424 -45.11 23.91 35.31
C VAL A 424 -44.95 24.30 36.80
N THR A 425 -44.40 25.49 37.07
CA THR A 425 -44.19 26.09 38.40
C THR A 425 -43.17 25.40 39.33
N ALA A 426 -41.97 25.99 39.42
CA ALA A 426 -41.30 26.35 40.69
C ALA A 426 -40.03 27.16 40.40
N THR A 427 -39.89 28.35 40.98
CA THR A 427 -38.60 29.05 41.14
C THR A 427 -37.81 28.44 42.32
N PRO A 428 -36.48 28.64 42.42
CA PRO A 428 -35.61 27.77 43.22
C PRO A 428 -35.78 27.96 44.73
N LEU A 429 -35.60 26.85 45.45
CA LEU A 429 -35.42 26.80 46.91
C LEU A 429 -34.10 26.10 47.27
N LEU A 430 -33.62 26.38 48.48
CA LEU A 430 -32.25 26.16 48.94
C LEU A 430 -32.02 24.79 49.60
N ASP A 431 -30.73 24.51 49.81
CA ASP A 431 -30.17 23.51 50.74
C ASP A 431 -30.41 22.02 50.37
N LEU A 432 -29.55 21.07 50.77
CA LEU A 432 -28.68 21.08 51.94
C LEU A 432 -27.44 20.17 51.78
N ARG A 433 -26.28 20.67 52.25
CA ARG A 433 -25.00 20.02 52.64
C ARG A 433 -23.76 20.43 51.85
N GLU A 434 -23.12 21.50 52.33
CA GLU A 434 -21.87 21.28 53.08
C GLU A 434 -21.83 22.22 54.29
N SER A 435 -21.14 21.83 55.36
CA SER A 435 -21.15 22.53 56.65
C SER A 435 -19.73 22.80 57.11
N ILE A 436 -19.41 24.04 57.54
CA ILE A 436 -18.49 24.38 58.65
C ILE A 436 -18.26 25.92 58.75
N LEU A 437 -18.43 26.46 59.98
CA LEU A 437 -18.01 27.79 60.49
C LEU A 437 -18.74 29.09 59.99
N PRO A 438 -18.71 30.22 60.77
CA PRO A 438 -19.92 31.07 60.90
C PRO A 438 -19.79 32.62 60.78
N ALA A 439 -20.96 33.24 60.51
CA ALA A 439 -21.46 34.56 60.95
C ALA A 439 -20.70 35.88 60.65
N GLY A 440 -21.36 36.82 59.93
CA GLY A 440 -20.72 38.11 59.50
C GLY A 440 -21.53 39.43 59.41
N ARG A 441 -22.88 39.47 59.50
CA ARG A 441 -23.75 40.69 59.43
C ARG A 441 -23.74 41.47 58.07
N CYS A 442 -24.62 42.44 57.77
CA CYS A 442 -26.08 42.59 57.92
C CYS A 442 -26.59 43.86 57.16
N ARG A 443 -27.91 43.95 56.85
CA ARG A 443 -28.72 45.10 56.34
C ARG A 443 -28.58 45.46 54.84
N THR A 444 -29.59 45.70 53.98
CA THR A 444 -31.09 45.82 53.96
C THR A 444 -31.72 47.23 53.82
N LEU A 445 -32.84 47.30 53.05
CA LEU A 445 -33.86 48.39 52.93
C LEU A 445 -33.44 49.63 52.09
N LYS A 446 -34.29 50.51 51.51
CA LYS A 446 -35.72 50.56 51.07
C LYS A 446 -35.92 51.84 50.18
N ALA A 447 -37.08 52.18 49.60
CA ALA A 447 -37.91 51.51 48.57
C ALA A 447 -39.14 52.38 48.19
N GLY A 448 -39.40 52.64 46.89
CA GLY A 448 -40.62 53.28 46.35
C GLY A 448 -40.46 53.68 44.87
N LYS A 449 -41.46 54.10 44.09
CA LYS A 449 -42.94 54.11 44.10
C LYS A 449 -43.36 55.18 43.06
N PHE A 450 -44.22 54.88 42.07
CA PHE A 450 -45.47 55.62 41.72
C PHE A 450 -46.10 55.16 40.38
N THR A 451 -47.45 55.19 40.31
CA THR A 451 -48.40 55.33 39.17
C THR A 451 -48.02 54.95 37.71
N THR A 452 -48.82 54.39 36.79
CA THR A 452 -50.11 53.65 36.67
C THR A 452 -50.78 54.03 35.33
N ASN A 453 -51.06 53.08 34.42
CA ASN A 453 -52.41 52.84 33.84
C ASN A 453 -52.44 51.89 32.62
N LYS A 454 -53.32 50.86 32.70
CA LYS A 454 -54.26 50.28 31.69
C LYS A 454 -53.81 49.98 30.22
N PRO A 455 -54.37 48.94 29.55
CA PRO A 455 -55.82 48.70 29.43
C PRO A 455 -56.34 47.26 29.62
N GLN A 456 -57.62 47.10 29.29
CA GLN A 456 -58.48 45.90 29.27
C GLN A 456 -59.25 45.95 27.91
N ASN A 457 -60.11 45.03 27.45
CA ASN A 457 -60.81 43.83 27.96
C ASN A 457 -61.22 43.01 26.68
N VAL A 458 -61.79 41.80 26.64
CA VAL A 458 -62.29 40.78 27.59
C VAL A 458 -62.30 39.40 26.85
N ALA A 459 -62.79 38.32 27.45
CA ALA A 459 -63.12 37.05 26.76
C ALA A 459 -64.64 36.77 26.81
N VAL A 460 -65.19 35.88 25.95
CA VAL A 460 -66.44 35.10 26.22
C VAL A 460 -66.76 34.01 25.16
N VAL A 461 -67.05 32.80 25.65
CA VAL A 461 -67.94 31.69 25.17
C VAL A 461 -67.88 31.14 23.72
N ILE A 462 -67.98 29.81 23.63
CA ILE A 462 -68.19 28.99 22.43
C ILE A 462 -69.67 28.56 22.32
N SER A 463 -70.32 28.78 21.17
CA SER A 463 -71.54 28.03 20.75
C SER A 463 -71.89 28.30 19.28
N GLY A 464 -72.18 27.27 18.48
CA GLY A 464 -72.73 27.43 17.12
C GLY A 464 -72.41 26.28 16.16
N ARG A 465 -73.45 25.64 15.59
CA ARG A 465 -73.34 24.73 14.42
C ARG A 465 -73.63 25.50 13.14
N GLN A 466 -72.83 25.33 12.09
CA GLN A 466 -73.30 25.40 10.70
C GLN A 466 -72.39 24.59 9.75
N LYS A 467 -72.85 24.38 8.50
CA LYS A 467 -72.17 23.55 7.48
C LYS A 467 -71.32 24.40 6.52
N MET A 468 -70.32 23.75 5.91
CA MET A 468 -69.82 23.88 4.51
C MET A 468 -70.19 25.19 3.75
N SER A 469 -69.29 25.89 3.06
CA SER A 469 -68.53 25.34 1.92
C SER A 469 -67.55 26.35 1.28
N SER A 470 -66.24 26.09 1.32
CA SER A 470 -65.26 26.60 0.35
C SER A 470 -64.01 25.71 0.34
N ALA A 471 -63.10 25.90 -0.62
CA ALA A 471 -61.75 25.31 -0.57
C ALA A 471 -60.76 26.22 0.18
N ASP A 472 -61.04 27.53 0.23
CA ASP A 472 -60.12 28.56 0.69
C ASP A 472 -60.03 28.63 2.24
N ASP A 473 -61.12 28.30 2.94
CA ASP A 473 -61.16 28.22 4.41
C ASP A 473 -60.25 27.10 4.98
N LEU A 474 -59.90 26.10 4.18
CA LEU A 474 -58.91 25.08 4.55
C LEU A 474 -57.46 25.56 4.34
N ILE A 475 -57.25 26.54 3.45
CA ILE A 475 -55.93 27.09 3.15
C ILE A 475 -55.51 28.08 4.24
N SER A 476 -56.42 28.93 4.72
CA SER A 476 -56.13 29.89 5.81
C SER A 476 -55.65 29.20 7.10
N LEU A 477 -56.36 28.17 7.57
CA LEU A 477 -56.02 27.44 8.80
C LEU A 477 -54.65 26.73 8.73
N SER A 478 -54.22 26.32 7.52
CA SER A 478 -52.91 25.71 7.31
C SER A 478 -51.75 26.71 7.45
N ASN A 479 -51.98 27.99 7.17
CA ASN A 479 -50.93 29.01 7.23
C ASN A 479 -50.67 29.49 8.67
N GLU A 480 -51.71 29.64 9.50
CA GLU A 480 -51.51 30.02 10.92
C GLU A 480 -50.85 28.91 11.75
N THR A 481 -51.07 27.63 11.41
CA THR A 481 -50.39 26.51 12.09
C THR A 481 -48.93 26.33 11.67
N VAL A 482 -48.51 26.86 10.52
CA VAL A 482 -47.10 26.90 10.10
C VAL A 482 -46.33 28.08 10.73
N GLY A 483 -47.03 29.20 11.00
CA GLY A 483 -46.42 30.45 11.49
C GLY A 483 -45.73 30.36 12.87
N ASN A 484 -46.06 29.38 13.72
CA ASN A 484 -45.54 29.25 15.09
C ASN A 484 -44.39 28.24 15.26
N SER A 485 -43.59 27.99 14.21
CA SER A 485 -42.33 27.23 14.32
C SER A 485 -41.12 28.17 14.44
N THR A 486 -40.77 28.53 15.68
CA THR A 486 -39.68 29.48 16.01
C THR A 486 -38.30 29.11 15.45
N PHE A 487 -38.09 27.87 15.02
CA PHE A 487 -36.87 27.40 14.37
C PHE A 487 -36.70 27.94 12.94
N PHE A 488 -37.76 27.97 12.12
CA PHE A 488 -37.64 28.37 10.71
C PHE A 488 -37.62 29.90 10.53
N ALA A 489 -38.40 30.64 11.32
CA ALA A 489 -38.34 32.10 11.33
C ALA A 489 -36.95 32.63 11.74
N TYR A 490 -36.27 31.94 12.68
CA TYR A 490 -34.91 32.28 13.10
C TYR A 490 -33.87 32.02 12.00
N ILE A 491 -34.01 30.94 11.22
CA ILE A 491 -33.12 30.66 10.08
C ILE A 491 -33.35 31.67 8.93
N GLY A 492 -34.59 32.08 8.70
CA GLY A 492 -34.98 33.00 7.62
C GLY A 492 -34.47 34.44 7.74
N GLN A 493 -33.93 34.86 8.90
CA GLN A 493 -33.35 36.20 9.09
C GLN A 493 -31.81 36.26 8.98
N TYR A 494 -31.13 35.11 9.00
CA TYR A 494 -29.65 35.04 9.07
C TYR A 494 -28.98 34.45 7.83
N ILE A 495 -29.78 34.02 6.85
CA ILE A 495 -29.34 33.57 5.54
C ILE A 495 -30.17 34.33 4.53
N ASP A 496 -29.53 35.05 3.61
CA ASP A 496 -30.20 35.52 2.38
C ASP A 496 -30.63 34.26 1.62
N LEU A 497 -31.90 33.90 1.79
CA LEU A 497 -32.46 32.67 1.26
C LEU A 497 -32.39 32.67 -0.25
N ASP A 498 -32.61 33.81 -0.92
CA ASP A 498 -32.59 33.88 -2.38
C ASP A 498 -31.17 33.78 -2.93
N TYR A 499 -30.17 34.46 -2.34
CA TYR A 499 -28.77 34.26 -2.74
C TYR A 499 -28.31 32.82 -2.47
N SER A 500 -28.71 32.24 -1.35
CA SER A 500 -28.26 30.89 -0.95
C SER A 500 -28.97 29.79 -1.73
N ILE A 501 -30.26 29.94 -2.03
CA ILE A 501 -31.03 29.07 -2.92
C ILE A 501 -30.57 29.26 -4.38
N TRP A 502 -30.18 30.46 -4.80
CA TRP A 502 -29.58 30.70 -6.12
C TRP A 502 -28.22 30.02 -6.26
N LEU A 503 -27.32 30.20 -5.29
CA LEU A 503 -26.00 29.56 -5.28
C LEU A 503 -26.11 28.03 -5.18
N TYR A 504 -27.05 27.53 -4.39
CA TYR A 504 -27.44 26.13 -4.33
C TYR A 504 -27.99 25.62 -5.68
N ARG A 505 -28.93 26.31 -6.32
CA ARG A 505 -29.49 25.93 -7.64
C ARG A 505 -28.46 26.02 -8.77
N LEU A 506 -27.48 26.92 -8.65
CA LEU A 506 -26.37 27.09 -9.61
C LEU A 506 -25.32 25.98 -9.47
N LEU A 507 -24.93 25.66 -8.24
CA LEU A 507 -23.85 24.70 -7.97
C LEU A 507 -24.33 23.25 -7.82
N THR A 508 -25.54 22.97 -7.35
CA THR A 508 -26.05 21.59 -7.18
C THR A 508 -26.03 20.77 -8.47
N PRO A 509 -26.43 21.30 -9.65
CA PRO A 509 -26.26 20.58 -10.91
C PRO A 509 -24.80 20.18 -11.14
N VAL A 510 -23.84 21.07 -10.90
CA VAL A 510 -22.40 20.81 -11.07
C VAL A 510 -21.88 19.81 -10.03
N LEU A 511 -22.24 19.98 -8.76
CA LEU A 511 -21.81 19.15 -7.64
C LEU A 511 -22.32 17.71 -7.79
N VAL A 512 -23.61 17.50 -8.06
CA VAL A 512 -24.16 16.14 -8.29
C VAL A 512 -23.57 15.51 -9.56
N THR A 513 -23.42 16.29 -10.63
CA THR A 513 -22.83 15.87 -11.92
C THR A 513 -21.42 15.31 -11.77
N PHE A 514 -20.56 15.90 -10.92
CA PHE A 514 -19.14 15.55 -10.85
C PHE A 514 -18.66 14.87 -9.56
N LEU A 515 -19.30 15.08 -8.40
CA LEU A 515 -18.90 14.43 -7.14
C LEU A 515 -19.25 12.94 -7.11
N LEU A 516 -20.39 12.55 -7.68
CA LEU A 516 -20.86 11.17 -7.60
C LEU A 516 -20.03 10.21 -8.49
N PRO A 517 -19.58 10.61 -9.70
CA PRO A 517 -18.49 9.93 -10.40
C PRO A 517 -17.18 9.86 -9.59
N CYS A 518 -16.85 10.88 -8.79
CA CYS A 518 -15.69 10.82 -7.89
C CYS A 518 -15.90 9.82 -6.73
N ALA A 519 -17.12 9.65 -6.22
CA ALA A 519 -17.46 8.63 -5.23
C ALA A 519 -17.35 7.20 -5.82
N PHE A 520 -17.75 7.00 -7.07
CA PHE A 520 -17.51 5.74 -7.80
C PHE A 520 -16.02 5.45 -8.00
N VAL A 521 -15.23 6.46 -8.37
CA VAL A 521 -13.76 6.35 -8.45
C VAL A 521 -13.16 6.01 -7.08
N LEU A 522 -13.65 6.62 -5.99
CA LEU A 522 -13.26 6.29 -4.62
C LEU A 522 -13.61 4.84 -4.28
N LEU A 523 -14.79 4.33 -4.62
CA LEU A 523 -15.19 2.94 -4.39
C LEU A 523 -14.27 1.94 -5.12
N ILE A 524 -13.86 2.25 -6.35
CA ILE A 524 -12.86 1.46 -7.07
C ILE A 524 -11.49 1.51 -6.36
N TYR A 525 -11.02 2.68 -5.95
CA TYR A 525 -9.73 2.78 -5.24
C TYR A 525 -9.78 2.15 -3.85
N CYS A 526 -10.92 2.15 -3.15
CA CYS A 526 -11.15 1.37 -1.93
C CYS A 526 -11.10 -0.12 -2.22
N THR A 527 -11.70 -0.60 -3.32
CA THR A 527 -11.64 -2.00 -3.77
C THR A 527 -10.18 -2.41 -4.07
N ILE A 528 -9.43 -1.58 -4.81
CA ILE A 528 -8.01 -1.80 -5.13
C ILE A 528 -7.17 -1.79 -3.84
N SER A 529 -7.45 -0.86 -2.92
CA SER A 529 -6.73 -0.76 -1.64
C SER A 529 -7.02 -1.97 -0.74
N PHE A 530 -8.26 -2.44 -0.69
CA PHE A 530 -8.64 -3.66 0.02
C PHE A 530 -7.93 -4.88 -0.56
N LEU A 531 -7.96 -5.07 -1.89
CA LEU A 531 -7.21 -6.14 -2.57
C LEU A 531 -5.69 -6.03 -2.33
N TYR A 532 -5.15 -4.82 -2.20
CA TYR A 532 -3.72 -4.59 -1.95
C TYR A 532 -3.34 -4.90 -0.49
N ILE A 533 -4.16 -4.47 0.47
CA ILE A 533 -4.02 -4.79 1.91
C ILE A 533 -4.18 -6.29 2.13
N TYR A 534 -5.20 -6.91 1.54
CA TYR A 534 -5.44 -8.36 1.61
C TYR A 534 -4.27 -9.15 0.98
N LYS A 535 -3.72 -8.69 -0.15
CA LYS A 535 -2.50 -9.26 -0.74
C LYS A 535 -1.23 -9.06 0.12
N LEU A 536 -1.15 -8.00 0.92
CA LEU A 536 -0.04 -7.78 1.86
C LEU A 536 -0.19 -8.64 3.12
N HIS A 537 -1.40 -8.80 3.62
CA HIS A 537 -1.70 -9.51 4.87
C HIS A 537 -2.00 -11.00 4.69
N SER A 538 -2.18 -11.48 3.45
CA SER A 538 -2.46 -12.89 3.14
C SER A 538 -1.44 -13.85 3.75
N ARG A 539 -0.15 -13.49 3.73
CA ARG A 539 0.95 -14.25 4.34
C ARG A 539 0.77 -14.46 5.85
N PHE A 540 0.10 -13.53 6.53
CA PHE A 540 -0.18 -13.60 7.96
C PHE A 540 -1.46 -14.39 8.24
N ILE A 541 -2.50 -14.24 7.41
CA ILE A 541 -3.74 -15.03 7.50
C ILE A 541 -3.46 -16.53 7.23
N LEU A 542 -2.58 -16.84 6.27
CA LEU A 542 -2.12 -18.21 5.96
C LEU A 542 -1.33 -18.88 7.11
N GLN A 543 -0.80 -18.12 8.07
CA GLN A 543 -0.21 -18.71 9.28
C GLN A 543 -1.25 -19.15 10.32
N VAL A 544 -2.53 -18.78 10.14
CA VAL A 544 -3.62 -19.04 11.09
C VAL A 544 -4.61 -20.10 10.60
N TYR A 545 -4.82 -20.23 9.29
CA TYR A 545 -5.72 -21.22 8.69
C TYR A 545 -4.96 -22.07 7.67
N ASN A 546 -4.56 -23.27 8.10
CA ASN A 546 -3.71 -24.17 7.31
C ASN A 546 -4.33 -25.58 7.23
N GLU A 547 -5.56 -25.65 6.71
CA GLU A 547 -6.33 -26.87 6.43
C GLU A 547 -7.17 -26.65 5.15
N GLY A 548 -6.87 -27.39 4.07
CA GLY A 548 -7.65 -27.41 2.83
C GLY A 548 -7.00 -26.72 1.61
N ASP A 549 -7.42 -27.18 0.43
CA ASP A 549 -6.96 -26.72 -0.89
C ASP A 549 -7.72 -25.44 -1.30
N PHE A 550 -7.15 -24.27 -1.02
CA PHE A 550 -7.85 -22.99 -0.95
C PHE A 550 -7.28 -21.95 -1.93
N ASP A 551 -8.02 -21.61 -2.99
CA ASP A 551 -7.63 -20.48 -3.85
C ASP A 551 -7.83 -19.15 -3.10
N PHE A 552 -6.71 -18.60 -2.63
CA PHE A 552 -6.57 -17.24 -2.11
C PHE A 552 -7.29 -16.17 -2.96
N TRP A 553 -7.31 -16.32 -4.29
CA TRP A 553 -7.98 -15.38 -5.19
C TRP A 553 -9.49 -15.58 -5.28
N ASP A 554 -10.04 -16.75 -4.94
CA ASP A 554 -11.49 -16.97 -4.91
C ASP A 554 -12.12 -16.16 -3.78
N VAL A 555 -11.56 -16.20 -2.56
CA VAL A 555 -12.08 -15.38 -1.43
C VAL A 555 -11.85 -13.89 -1.66
N ALA A 556 -10.74 -13.49 -2.27
CA ALA A 556 -10.54 -12.10 -2.71
C ALA A 556 -11.63 -11.66 -3.73
N ARG A 557 -12.00 -12.53 -4.67
CA ARG A 557 -13.10 -12.29 -5.63
C ARG A 557 -14.47 -12.28 -4.94
N THR A 558 -14.74 -13.19 -4.00
CA THR A 558 -16.00 -13.25 -3.25
C THR A 558 -16.24 -11.98 -2.45
N LEU A 559 -15.23 -11.49 -1.72
CA LEU A 559 -15.34 -10.25 -0.93
C LEU A 559 -15.60 -9.03 -1.83
N VAL A 560 -14.90 -8.93 -2.97
CA VAL A 560 -15.15 -7.87 -3.96
C VAL A 560 -16.56 -8.01 -4.56
N ALA A 561 -16.98 -9.22 -4.93
CA ALA A 561 -18.29 -9.46 -5.49
C ALA A 561 -19.41 -9.07 -4.50
N VAL A 562 -19.32 -9.45 -3.21
CA VAL A 562 -20.29 -9.04 -2.18
C VAL A 562 -20.42 -7.52 -2.08
N VAL A 563 -19.31 -6.77 -2.13
CA VAL A 563 -19.33 -5.30 -2.07
C VAL A 563 -20.02 -4.68 -3.31
N TRP A 564 -19.69 -5.17 -4.52
CA TRP A 564 -20.29 -4.65 -5.75
C TRP A 564 -21.76 -5.07 -5.92
N ASP A 565 -22.11 -6.28 -5.52
CA ASP A 565 -23.47 -6.83 -5.54
C ASP A 565 -24.39 -6.10 -4.55
N ALA A 566 -23.91 -5.84 -3.33
CA ALA A 566 -24.61 -5.02 -2.34
C ALA A 566 -24.75 -3.55 -2.79
N HIS A 567 -23.72 -2.96 -3.41
CA HIS A 567 -23.81 -1.60 -3.97
C HIS A 567 -24.86 -1.52 -5.08
N GLY A 568 -24.86 -2.46 -6.03
CA GLY A 568 -25.86 -2.52 -7.10
C GLY A 568 -27.27 -2.70 -6.56
N TRP A 569 -27.45 -3.59 -5.57
CA TRP A 569 -28.75 -3.79 -4.91
C TRP A 569 -29.25 -2.54 -4.17
N ILE A 570 -28.41 -1.93 -3.33
CA ILE A 570 -28.81 -0.77 -2.50
C ILE A 570 -29.03 0.49 -3.35
N PHE A 571 -28.17 0.76 -4.35
CA PHE A 571 -28.17 2.04 -5.06
C PHE A 571 -28.97 2.02 -6.38
N HIS A 572 -29.11 0.87 -7.03
CA HIS A 572 -29.82 0.72 -8.32
C HIS A 572 -30.92 -0.35 -8.30
N GLY A 573 -31.22 -0.98 -7.16
CA GLY A 573 -32.18 -2.09 -7.11
C GLY A 573 -31.81 -3.24 -8.06
N TYR A 574 -30.50 -3.50 -8.24
CA TYR A 574 -29.97 -4.22 -9.40
C TYR A 574 -30.52 -5.66 -9.57
N GLU A 575 -31.17 -5.91 -10.70
CA GLU A 575 -31.80 -7.20 -11.06
C GLU A 575 -31.17 -7.81 -12.33
N VAL A 576 -31.31 -9.13 -12.48
CA VAL A 576 -30.86 -9.89 -13.67
C VAL A 576 -31.98 -10.84 -14.10
N CYS A 577 -32.39 -10.74 -15.36
CA CYS A 577 -33.43 -11.54 -16.02
C CYS A 577 -32.80 -12.36 -17.16
N GLY A 578 -33.29 -13.58 -17.40
CA GLY A 578 -32.70 -14.49 -18.40
C GLY A 578 -31.46 -15.25 -17.89
N LEU A 579 -31.35 -15.47 -16.57
CA LEU A 579 -30.21 -16.19 -15.96
C LEU A 579 -30.09 -17.64 -16.46
N GLU A 580 -31.21 -18.21 -16.87
CA GLU A 580 -31.40 -19.49 -17.53
C GLU A 580 -30.77 -19.57 -18.93
N ASN A 581 -30.50 -18.44 -19.59
CA ASN A 581 -29.80 -18.40 -20.88
C ASN A 581 -28.26 -18.56 -20.73
N LEU A 582 -27.71 -18.45 -19.52
CA LEU A 582 -26.29 -18.72 -19.25
C LEU A 582 -26.05 -20.23 -19.06
N PRO A 583 -25.10 -20.84 -19.79
CA PRO A 583 -24.80 -22.25 -19.60
C PRO A 583 -24.13 -22.50 -18.23
N GLU A 584 -24.53 -23.58 -17.56
CA GLU A 584 -23.99 -23.94 -16.25
C GLU A 584 -22.55 -24.46 -16.35
N THR A 585 -22.20 -25.10 -17.46
CA THR A 585 -20.84 -25.55 -17.80
C THR A 585 -20.53 -25.25 -19.27
N GLY A 586 -19.26 -25.09 -19.63
CA GLY A 586 -18.84 -24.77 -21.00
C GLY A 586 -18.94 -23.28 -21.35
N PRO A 587 -18.47 -22.87 -22.55
CA PRO A 587 -18.22 -21.48 -22.87
C PRO A 587 -19.44 -20.70 -23.36
N ALA A 588 -19.41 -19.39 -23.19
CA ALA A 588 -20.36 -18.45 -23.79
C ALA A 588 -19.70 -17.08 -24.03
N LEU A 589 -20.07 -16.43 -25.13
CA LEU A 589 -19.63 -15.08 -25.49
C LEU A 589 -20.77 -14.09 -25.25
N ILE A 590 -20.66 -13.32 -24.18
CA ILE A 590 -21.64 -12.31 -23.77
C ILE A 590 -21.35 -11.01 -24.52
N ILE A 591 -22.25 -10.60 -25.42
CA ILE A 591 -22.13 -9.35 -26.19
C ILE A 591 -23.09 -8.34 -25.60
N TYR A 592 -22.57 -7.21 -25.14
CA TYR A 592 -23.34 -6.24 -24.34
C TYR A 592 -23.23 -4.79 -24.83
N TYR A 593 -24.29 -4.02 -24.58
CA TYR A 593 -24.36 -2.58 -24.88
C TYR A 593 -23.41 -1.75 -24.00
N HIS A 594 -22.56 -0.89 -24.58
CA HIS A 594 -21.64 -0.08 -23.78
C HIS A 594 -22.27 1.21 -23.25
N GLY A 595 -22.72 1.19 -21.98
CA GLY A 595 -23.09 2.39 -21.23
C GLY A 595 -21.98 3.45 -21.13
N ALA A 596 -22.30 4.66 -20.66
CA ALA A 596 -21.29 5.73 -20.52
C ALA A 596 -20.16 5.33 -19.55
N ILE A 597 -20.51 4.62 -18.47
CA ILE A 597 -19.61 3.81 -17.64
C ILE A 597 -20.21 2.40 -17.62
N PRO A 598 -19.42 1.33 -17.87
CA PRO A 598 -19.93 -0.04 -17.91
C PRO A 598 -20.00 -0.63 -16.49
N ILE A 599 -20.69 0.08 -15.59
CA ILE A 599 -20.82 -0.28 -14.16
C ILE A 599 -21.74 -1.49 -13.96
N ASP A 600 -22.69 -1.67 -14.87
CA ASP A 600 -23.56 -2.84 -14.97
C ASP A 600 -22.75 -4.13 -15.16
N MET A 601 -21.66 -4.11 -15.93
CA MET A 601 -20.77 -5.27 -16.08
C MET A 601 -20.10 -5.68 -14.75
N TYR A 602 -19.88 -4.75 -13.81
CA TYR A 602 -19.35 -5.08 -12.47
C TYR A 602 -20.42 -5.75 -11.61
N TYR A 603 -21.63 -5.19 -11.58
CA TYR A 603 -22.76 -5.80 -10.87
C TYR A 603 -23.12 -7.17 -11.45
N PHE A 604 -23.10 -7.31 -12.77
CA PHE A 604 -23.36 -8.57 -13.47
C PHE A 604 -22.29 -9.62 -13.14
N THR A 605 -21.00 -9.28 -13.29
CA THR A 605 -19.90 -10.21 -12.96
C THR A 605 -19.95 -10.63 -11.49
N ALA A 606 -20.23 -9.70 -10.57
CA ALA A 606 -20.40 -10.00 -9.15
C ALA A 606 -21.58 -10.95 -8.89
N ARG A 607 -22.77 -10.64 -9.45
CA ARG A 607 -24.00 -11.43 -9.29
C ARG A 607 -23.85 -12.85 -9.87
N ILE A 608 -23.21 -13.01 -11.03
CA ILE A 608 -22.93 -14.32 -11.64
C ILE A 608 -21.88 -15.09 -10.84
N TYR A 609 -20.81 -14.45 -10.39
CA TYR A 609 -19.80 -15.11 -9.56
C TYR A 609 -20.40 -15.63 -8.25
N LEU A 610 -21.19 -14.81 -7.54
CA LEU A 610 -21.85 -15.24 -6.30
C LEU A 610 -22.90 -16.35 -6.51
N LYS A 611 -23.72 -16.28 -7.58
CA LYS A 611 -24.81 -17.24 -7.82
C LYS A 611 -24.39 -18.53 -8.52
N ARG A 612 -23.32 -18.52 -9.31
CA ARG A 612 -22.89 -19.66 -10.16
C ARG A 612 -21.45 -20.11 -9.93
N GLN A 613 -20.65 -19.38 -9.13
CA GLN A 613 -19.20 -19.60 -8.94
C GLN A 613 -18.41 -19.65 -10.26
N ARG A 614 -18.92 -18.99 -11.31
CA ARG A 614 -18.25 -18.83 -12.60
C ARG A 614 -17.77 -17.39 -12.78
N LEU A 615 -16.50 -17.23 -13.17
CA LEU A 615 -15.91 -15.93 -13.45
C LEU A 615 -16.07 -15.58 -14.94
N ILE A 616 -16.50 -14.34 -15.24
CA ILE A 616 -16.60 -13.82 -16.60
C ILE A 616 -15.31 -13.05 -16.92
N TYR A 617 -14.55 -13.56 -17.88
CA TYR A 617 -13.39 -12.84 -18.44
C TYR A 617 -13.91 -11.64 -19.23
N THR A 618 -13.30 -10.45 -19.10
CA THR A 618 -13.83 -9.22 -19.71
C THR A 618 -12.79 -8.57 -20.63
N VAL A 619 -13.18 -8.18 -21.85
CA VAL A 619 -12.30 -7.46 -22.77
C VAL A 619 -12.31 -5.95 -22.45
N GLY A 620 -11.19 -5.42 -21.96
CA GLY A 620 -11.02 -4.02 -21.58
C GLY A 620 -9.99 -3.27 -22.46
N ASP A 621 -10.19 -1.98 -22.67
CA ASP A 621 -9.30 -1.17 -23.52
C ASP A 621 -7.89 -1.02 -22.92
N ARG A 622 -6.87 -0.96 -23.79
CA ARG A 622 -5.46 -0.79 -23.44
C ARG A 622 -5.17 0.47 -22.59
N PHE A 623 -6.00 1.51 -22.63
CA PHE A 623 -5.80 2.70 -21.78
C PHE A 623 -5.90 2.37 -20.29
N LEU A 624 -6.69 1.36 -19.89
CA LEU A 624 -6.87 0.96 -18.49
C LEU A 624 -5.54 0.51 -17.85
N ASN A 625 -4.64 -0.10 -18.63
CA ASN A 625 -3.30 -0.49 -18.17
C ASN A 625 -2.36 0.69 -17.88
N LYS A 626 -2.74 1.92 -18.23
CA LYS A 626 -2.05 3.17 -17.87
C LYS A 626 -2.56 3.78 -16.56
N VAL A 627 -3.72 3.34 -16.05
CA VAL A 627 -4.30 3.84 -14.80
C VAL A 627 -3.59 3.20 -13.60
N PRO A 628 -3.12 3.99 -12.61
CA PRO A 628 -2.51 3.46 -11.38
C PRO A 628 -3.42 2.46 -10.65
N GLY A 629 -2.84 1.43 -10.03
CA GLY A 629 -3.57 0.39 -9.30
C GLY A 629 -4.35 -0.61 -10.17
N TRP A 630 -4.85 -0.21 -11.34
CA TRP A 630 -5.78 -1.00 -12.16
C TRP A 630 -5.27 -2.41 -12.53
N LYS A 631 -3.94 -2.56 -12.71
CA LYS A 631 -3.30 -3.85 -13.02
C LYS A 631 -3.53 -4.94 -11.96
N LEU A 632 -3.88 -4.58 -10.71
CA LEU A 632 -4.29 -5.54 -9.69
C LEU A 632 -5.73 -6.02 -9.93
N LEU A 633 -6.67 -5.08 -10.04
CA LEU A 633 -8.09 -5.38 -10.29
C LEU A 633 -8.28 -6.18 -11.59
N ALA A 634 -7.59 -5.79 -12.66
CA ALA A 634 -7.62 -6.48 -13.94
C ALA A 634 -7.09 -7.93 -13.87
N ARG A 635 -6.10 -8.21 -13.01
CA ARG A 635 -5.60 -9.57 -12.78
C ARG A 635 -6.62 -10.43 -12.03
N VAL A 636 -7.22 -9.89 -10.98
CA VAL A 636 -8.19 -10.59 -10.11
C VAL A 636 -9.48 -10.87 -10.85
N MET A 637 -10.04 -9.87 -11.55
CA MET A 637 -11.29 -9.98 -12.29
C MET A 637 -11.11 -10.43 -13.75
N LYS A 638 -9.92 -10.96 -14.11
CA LYS A 638 -9.55 -11.44 -15.46
C LYS A 638 -9.94 -10.49 -16.61
N ILE A 639 -9.72 -9.18 -16.41
CA ILE A 639 -9.93 -8.14 -17.42
C ILE A 639 -8.67 -8.02 -18.28
N SER A 640 -8.78 -8.14 -19.60
CA SER A 640 -7.61 -8.14 -20.50
C SER A 640 -7.83 -7.36 -21.81
N PRO A 641 -6.78 -6.81 -22.44
CA PRO A 641 -6.86 -6.18 -23.75
C PRO A 641 -6.84 -7.24 -24.87
N GLY A 642 -7.91 -8.01 -24.95
CA GLY A 642 -8.03 -9.19 -25.81
C GLY A 642 -7.78 -8.94 -27.30
N THR A 643 -6.95 -9.80 -27.91
CA THR A 643 -6.93 -10.08 -29.35
C THR A 643 -7.89 -11.21 -29.67
N VAL A 644 -8.26 -11.39 -30.94
CA VAL A 644 -9.12 -12.50 -31.40
C VAL A 644 -8.61 -13.83 -30.86
N GLN A 645 -7.32 -14.14 -31.08
CA GLN A 645 -6.71 -15.41 -30.65
C GLN A 645 -6.78 -15.62 -29.13
N SER A 646 -6.52 -14.58 -28.32
CA SER A 646 -6.60 -14.69 -26.86
C SER A 646 -8.04 -14.89 -26.37
N CYS A 647 -9.02 -14.24 -27.02
CA CYS A 647 -10.43 -14.41 -26.73
C CYS A 647 -10.93 -15.80 -27.13
N THR A 648 -10.49 -16.30 -28.29
CA THR A 648 -10.77 -17.66 -28.75
C THR A 648 -10.19 -18.70 -27.78
N SER A 649 -8.98 -18.50 -27.25
CA SER A 649 -8.40 -19.40 -26.23
C SER A 649 -9.30 -19.49 -25.00
N VAL A 650 -9.64 -18.36 -24.38
CA VAL A 650 -10.47 -18.32 -23.15
C VAL A 650 -11.80 -19.07 -23.32
N LEU A 651 -12.41 -19.00 -24.51
CA LEU A 651 -13.62 -19.74 -24.85
C LEU A 651 -13.37 -21.23 -25.14
N ARG A 652 -12.26 -21.60 -25.81
CA ARG A 652 -11.86 -23.01 -25.97
C ARG A 652 -11.53 -23.67 -24.63
N ASP A 653 -11.01 -22.89 -23.69
CA ASP A 653 -10.75 -23.27 -22.29
C ASP A 653 -12.04 -23.36 -21.43
N GLY A 654 -13.23 -23.25 -22.06
CA GLY A 654 -14.54 -23.46 -21.41
C GLY A 654 -15.06 -22.30 -20.56
N ASN A 655 -14.39 -21.14 -20.55
CA ASN A 655 -14.78 -19.98 -19.73
C ASN A 655 -15.87 -19.14 -20.41
N MET A 656 -16.50 -18.25 -19.64
CA MET A 656 -17.33 -17.18 -20.19
C MET A 656 -16.49 -15.93 -20.48
N LEU A 657 -16.77 -15.26 -21.60
CA LEU A 657 -16.09 -14.04 -22.04
C LEU A 657 -17.12 -12.95 -22.34
N SER A 658 -16.89 -11.70 -21.92
CA SER A 658 -17.71 -10.55 -22.29
C SER A 658 -16.98 -9.54 -23.17
N ILE A 659 -17.68 -9.03 -24.19
CA ILE A 659 -17.18 -8.02 -25.14
C ILE A 659 -18.29 -7.01 -25.45
N ALA A 660 -17.97 -5.71 -25.37
CA ALA A 660 -18.81 -4.64 -25.88
C ALA A 660 -18.24 -4.12 -27.22
N PRO A 661 -18.86 -4.43 -28.39
CA PRO A 661 -18.24 -4.16 -29.69
C PRO A 661 -18.01 -2.67 -29.99
N GLY A 662 -18.90 -1.79 -29.52
CA GLY A 662 -18.76 -0.34 -29.62
C GLY A 662 -17.66 0.25 -28.72
N GLY A 663 -17.36 -0.40 -27.59
CA GLY A 663 -16.24 -0.06 -26.70
C GLY A 663 -16.23 1.40 -26.23
N VAL A 664 -15.03 1.94 -25.97
CA VAL A 664 -14.79 3.31 -25.48
C VAL A 664 -15.32 4.42 -26.42
N TYR A 665 -15.62 4.09 -27.69
CA TYR A 665 -16.28 5.00 -28.61
C TYR A 665 -17.79 5.09 -28.33
N GLU A 666 -18.48 3.94 -28.25
CA GLU A 666 -19.90 3.88 -27.90
C GLU A 666 -20.17 4.42 -26.50
N ALA A 667 -19.30 4.10 -25.54
CA ALA A 667 -19.34 4.65 -24.18
C ALA A 667 -19.45 6.18 -24.20
N GLN A 668 -18.50 6.85 -24.86
CA GLN A 668 -18.44 8.31 -24.91
C GLN A 668 -19.45 8.94 -25.85
N PHE A 669 -19.83 8.32 -26.98
CA PHE A 669 -20.53 9.04 -28.07
C PHE A 669 -21.98 8.64 -28.33
N GLY A 670 -22.47 7.55 -27.72
CA GLY A 670 -23.90 7.26 -27.66
C GLY A 670 -24.66 8.25 -26.77
N ASP A 671 -25.99 8.18 -26.85
CA ASP A 671 -26.92 9.10 -26.22
C ASP A 671 -28.24 8.38 -25.86
N SER A 672 -29.32 9.13 -25.62
CA SER A 672 -30.59 8.63 -25.09
C SER A 672 -31.36 7.69 -26.05
N ASN A 673 -30.95 7.58 -27.31
CA ASN A 673 -31.60 6.68 -28.28
C ASN A 673 -31.11 5.23 -28.18
N TYR A 674 -30.06 4.97 -27.39
CA TYR A 674 -29.43 3.64 -27.25
C TYR A 674 -28.88 3.04 -28.56
N GLU A 675 -28.67 3.86 -29.60
CA GLU A 675 -28.07 3.46 -30.89
C GLU A 675 -26.75 2.67 -30.72
N LEU A 676 -26.60 1.57 -31.49
CA LEU A 676 -25.38 0.76 -31.54
C LEU A 676 -24.31 1.43 -32.39
N LEU A 677 -23.16 1.76 -31.80
CA LEU A 677 -22.09 2.54 -32.45
C LEU A 677 -20.89 1.68 -32.85
N TRP A 678 -21.16 0.46 -33.32
CA TRP A 678 -20.16 -0.56 -33.60
C TRP A 678 -19.31 -0.23 -34.83
N ARG A 679 -19.92 0.34 -35.89
CA ARG A 679 -19.30 0.51 -37.21
C ARG A 679 -18.85 -0.87 -37.76
N GLN A 680 -17.86 -0.90 -38.66
CA GLN A 680 -17.25 -2.10 -39.25
C GLN A 680 -16.44 -2.97 -38.23
N ARG A 681 -17.02 -3.33 -37.07
CA ARG A 681 -16.34 -4.05 -35.97
C ARG A 681 -16.83 -5.49 -35.77
N VAL A 682 -16.56 -6.32 -36.77
CA VAL A 682 -16.82 -7.78 -36.75
C VAL A 682 -15.88 -8.60 -35.84
N GLY A 683 -15.08 -7.95 -34.98
CA GLY A 683 -14.01 -8.61 -34.21
C GLY A 683 -14.52 -9.68 -33.24
N PHE A 684 -15.68 -9.48 -32.63
CA PHE A 684 -16.31 -10.45 -31.73
C PHE A 684 -16.95 -11.62 -32.49
N ALA A 685 -17.52 -11.37 -33.68
CA ALA A 685 -18.08 -12.41 -34.53
C ALA A 685 -16.99 -13.38 -35.00
N LYS A 686 -15.79 -12.86 -35.32
CA LYS A 686 -14.61 -13.70 -35.63
C LYS A 686 -14.20 -14.59 -34.44
N VAL A 687 -14.24 -14.07 -33.21
CA VAL A 687 -14.02 -14.87 -31.99
C VAL A 687 -15.08 -15.97 -31.83
N ALA A 688 -16.37 -15.66 -32.03
CA ALA A 688 -17.46 -16.63 -31.91
C ALA A 688 -17.31 -17.78 -32.93
N ILE A 689 -17.02 -17.43 -34.19
CA ILE A 689 -16.84 -18.41 -35.28
C ILE A 689 -15.60 -19.29 -35.03
N GLU A 690 -14.48 -18.72 -34.59
CA GLU A 690 -13.24 -19.46 -34.35
C GLU A 690 -13.29 -20.33 -33.08
N SER A 691 -14.08 -19.95 -32.07
CA SER A 691 -14.29 -20.72 -30.83
C SER A 691 -15.46 -21.69 -30.89
N ARG A 692 -16.39 -21.51 -31.83
CA ARG A 692 -17.70 -22.18 -31.91
C ARG A 692 -18.57 -22.00 -30.65
N ALA A 693 -18.33 -20.95 -29.88
CA ALA A 693 -19.11 -20.64 -28.67
C ALA A 693 -20.43 -19.93 -29.00
N PRO A 694 -21.52 -20.20 -28.25
CA PRO A 694 -22.77 -19.47 -28.40
C PRO A 694 -22.62 -18.00 -27.97
N ILE A 695 -23.33 -17.10 -28.66
CA ILE A 695 -23.40 -15.68 -28.31
C ILE A 695 -24.64 -15.44 -27.46
N ILE A 696 -24.48 -14.72 -26.35
CA ILE A 696 -25.59 -14.30 -25.47
C ILE A 696 -25.70 -12.76 -25.56
N PRO A 697 -26.74 -12.23 -26.21
CA PRO A 697 -26.97 -10.78 -26.27
C PRO A 697 -27.43 -10.26 -24.91
N MET A 698 -26.85 -9.15 -24.45
CA MET A 698 -27.10 -8.56 -23.14
C MET A 698 -27.38 -7.05 -23.25
N PHE A 699 -28.43 -6.62 -22.56
CA PHE A 699 -28.79 -5.21 -22.41
C PHE A 699 -29.08 -4.87 -20.94
N THR A 700 -28.78 -3.65 -20.49
CA THR A 700 -29.11 -3.18 -19.13
C THR A 700 -29.99 -1.93 -19.20
N GLU A 701 -31.20 -2.02 -18.65
CA GLU A 701 -32.19 -0.95 -18.60
C GLU A 701 -31.66 0.28 -17.84
N ASN A 702 -32.02 1.48 -18.29
CA ASN A 702 -31.69 2.78 -17.70
C ASN A 702 -30.18 3.08 -17.57
N LEU A 703 -29.31 2.33 -18.25
CA LEU A 703 -27.85 2.49 -18.16
C LEU A 703 -27.36 3.88 -18.66
N ARG A 704 -28.01 4.46 -19.68
CA ARG A 704 -27.80 5.86 -20.14
C ARG A 704 -28.55 6.89 -19.30
N GLU A 705 -29.44 6.48 -18.41
CA GLU A 705 -30.14 7.38 -17.48
C GLU A 705 -29.36 7.48 -16.17
N GLY A 706 -28.73 6.39 -15.74
CA GLY A 706 -27.76 6.36 -14.65
C GLY A 706 -26.53 7.20 -14.96
N PHE A 707 -25.87 7.02 -16.11
CA PHE A 707 -24.65 7.75 -16.48
C PHE A 707 -24.70 8.32 -17.92
N ARG A 708 -24.39 9.61 -18.07
CA ARG A 708 -24.45 10.36 -19.34
C ARG A 708 -23.13 11.05 -19.69
N SER A 709 -22.85 11.17 -20.98
CA SER A 709 -21.74 12.01 -21.48
C SER A 709 -22.20 13.42 -21.80
N VAL A 710 -21.44 14.45 -21.41
CA VAL A 710 -21.83 15.88 -21.59
C VAL A 710 -22.12 16.20 -23.06
N GLY A 711 -23.32 16.72 -23.35
CA GLY A 711 -23.82 16.98 -24.71
C GLY A 711 -23.02 18.01 -25.51
N LEU A 712 -22.44 19.00 -24.82
CA LEU A 712 -21.73 20.12 -25.42
C LEU A 712 -20.52 19.67 -26.26
N ALA A 713 -20.29 20.39 -27.36
CA ALA A 713 -19.11 20.25 -28.22
C ALA A 713 -18.79 18.81 -28.71
N LYS A 714 -19.79 17.95 -28.97
CA LYS A 714 -19.63 16.54 -29.47
C LYS A 714 -18.57 16.45 -30.60
N ARG A 715 -18.55 17.39 -31.56
CA ARG A 715 -17.55 17.47 -32.66
C ARG A 715 -16.10 17.70 -32.19
N LEU A 716 -15.88 18.51 -31.15
CA LEU A 716 -14.54 18.75 -30.57
C LEU A 716 -14.02 17.51 -29.85
N PHE A 717 -14.86 16.89 -29.01
CA PHE A 717 -14.47 15.68 -28.28
C PHE A 717 -14.22 14.48 -29.22
N ILE A 718 -14.94 14.36 -30.34
CA ILE A 718 -14.63 13.36 -31.37
C ILE A 718 -13.25 13.62 -32.00
N ARG A 719 -12.93 14.88 -32.36
CA ARG A 719 -11.60 15.24 -32.90
C ARG A 719 -10.48 14.91 -31.90
N LEU A 720 -10.65 15.31 -30.65
CA LEU A 720 -9.67 15.07 -29.58
C LEU A 720 -9.48 13.57 -29.31
N TYR A 721 -10.58 12.82 -29.15
CA TYR A 721 -10.53 11.37 -28.94
C TYR A 721 -9.83 10.63 -30.09
N ASN A 722 -10.13 11.00 -31.34
CA ASN A 722 -9.48 10.38 -32.50
C ASN A 722 -7.97 10.60 -32.53
N ALA A 723 -7.50 11.76 -32.04
CA ALA A 723 -6.08 12.10 -31.94
C ALA A 723 -5.37 11.43 -30.75
N VAL A 724 -5.91 11.51 -29.53
CA VAL A 724 -5.21 11.03 -28.31
C VAL A 724 -5.55 9.60 -27.89
N ARG A 725 -6.63 9.02 -28.43
CA ARG A 725 -7.13 7.66 -28.11
C ARG A 725 -7.24 7.37 -26.61
N PHE A 726 -7.73 8.36 -25.88
CA PHE A 726 -7.98 8.33 -24.44
C PHE A 726 -9.38 8.92 -24.19
N PRO A 727 -10.18 8.42 -23.23
CA PRO A 727 -11.48 9.00 -22.93
C PRO A 727 -11.33 10.43 -22.40
N VAL A 728 -11.88 11.39 -23.15
CA VAL A 728 -11.71 12.85 -22.92
C VAL A 728 -13.04 13.60 -22.83
N ARG A 729 -14.16 12.98 -23.24
CA ARG A 729 -15.49 13.58 -23.07
C ARG A 729 -15.92 13.44 -21.60
N PRO A 730 -16.26 14.53 -20.88
CA PRO A 730 -16.72 14.43 -19.50
C PRO A 730 -18.00 13.60 -19.38
N ILE A 731 -18.05 12.76 -18.36
CA ILE A 731 -19.19 11.91 -17.99
C ILE A 731 -19.74 12.40 -16.66
N TYR A 732 -21.05 12.29 -16.48
CA TYR A 732 -21.78 12.71 -15.29
C TYR A 732 -22.88 11.73 -14.91
N GLY A 733 -23.34 11.82 -13.66
CA GLY A 733 -24.43 11.00 -13.12
C GLY A 733 -23.96 9.99 -12.07
N GLY A 734 -24.43 8.77 -12.18
CA GLY A 734 -24.64 7.86 -11.06
C GLY A 734 -25.92 8.22 -10.30
N PHE A 735 -27.00 8.46 -11.05
CA PHE A 735 -28.33 8.65 -10.48
C PHE A 735 -28.89 7.29 -10.00
N PRO A 736 -29.62 7.22 -8.87
CA PRO A 736 -30.18 5.99 -8.32
C PRO A 736 -31.44 5.56 -9.09
N VAL A 737 -31.26 5.25 -10.37
CA VAL A 737 -32.30 4.69 -11.26
C VAL A 737 -32.23 3.16 -11.25
N LYS A 738 -33.36 2.48 -11.47
CA LYS A 738 -33.40 1.02 -11.44
C LYS A 738 -32.64 0.42 -12.61
N PHE A 739 -31.68 -0.45 -12.34
CA PHE A 739 -30.93 -1.20 -13.35
C PHE A 739 -31.42 -2.65 -13.41
N ARG A 740 -31.86 -3.09 -14.60
CA ARG A 740 -32.20 -4.48 -14.89
C ARG A 740 -31.35 -4.99 -16.05
N THR A 741 -30.55 -6.03 -15.84
CA THR A 741 -29.83 -6.69 -16.94
C THR A 741 -30.70 -7.78 -17.54
N HIS A 742 -30.96 -7.70 -18.84
CA HIS A 742 -31.70 -8.66 -19.64
C HIS A 742 -30.76 -9.46 -20.52
N LEU A 743 -30.76 -10.78 -20.36
CA LEU A 743 -30.04 -11.72 -21.21
C LEU A 743 -31.02 -12.34 -22.22
N GLY A 744 -30.78 -12.11 -23.51
CA GLY A 744 -31.57 -12.72 -24.58
C GLY A 744 -31.23 -14.21 -24.78
N ALA A 745 -32.00 -14.86 -25.66
CA ALA A 745 -31.79 -16.26 -26.00
C ALA A 745 -30.39 -16.49 -26.62
N PRO A 746 -29.70 -17.60 -26.31
CA PRO A 746 -28.40 -17.88 -26.90
C PRO A 746 -28.50 -18.08 -28.41
N ILE A 747 -27.69 -17.32 -29.15
CA ILE A 747 -27.50 -17.48 -30.60
C ILE A 747 -26.44 -18.58 -30.77
N PRO A 748 -26.79 -19.77 -31.30
CA PRO A 748 -25.85 -20.87 -31.47
C PRO A 748 -24.83 -20.55 -32.58
N TYR A 749 -23.70 -21.28 -32.56
CA TYR A 749 -22.75 -21.27 -33.67
C TYR A 749 -23.40 -21.82 -34.95
N ASP A 750 -23.29 -21.06 -36.03
CA ASP A 750 -23.81 -21.38 -37.35
C ASP A 750 -22.65 -21.26 -38.35
N PRO A 751 -22.23 -22.35 -39.04
CA PRO A 751 -21.11 -22.32 -39.97
C PRO A 751 -21.43 -21.64 -41.30
N SER A 752 -22.70 -21.27 -41.57
CA SER A 752 -23.11 -20.63 -42.83
C SER A 752 -23.00 -19.09 -42.81
N LEU A 753 -22.92 -18.47 -41.63
CA LEU A 753 -22.88 -17.02 -41.48
C LEU A 753 -21.44 -16.47 -41.61
N THR A 754 -21.28 -15.38 -42.35
CA THR A 754 -20.05 -14.60 -42.32
C THR A 754 -19.91 -13.84 -40.98
N PRO A 755 -18.71 -13.39 -40.60
CA PRO A 755 -18.52 -12.53 -39.44
C PRO A 755 -19.32 -11.21 -39.51
N GLU A 756 -19.63 -10.76 -40.72
CA GLU A 756 -20.45 -9.61 -41.03
C GLU A 756 -21.95 -9.93 -40.78
N ASP A 757 -22.50 -11.01 -41.36
CA ASP A 757 -23.91 -11.43 -41.13
C ASP A 757 -24.17 -11.72 -39.64
N LEU A 758 -23.22 -12.38 -38.97
CA LEU A 758 -23.30 -12.67 -37.54
C LEU A 758 -23.24 -11.39 -36.70
N GLN A 759 -22.54 -10.35 -37.16
CA GLN A 759 -22.53 -9.06 -36.47
C GLN A 759 -23.88 -8.35 -36.61
N GLU A 760 -24.54 -8.42 -37.77
CA GLU A 760 -25.88 -7.84 -37.95
C GLU A 760 -26.94 -8.62 -37.15
N LYS A 761 -26.91 -9.95 -37.19
CA LYS A 761 -27.80 -10.84 -36.40
C LYS A 761 -27.72 -10.57 -34.89
N VAL A 762 -26.51 -10.32 -34.36
CA VAL A 762 -26.30 -10.01 -32.93
C VAL A 762 -26.63 -8.55 -32.60
N ALA A 763 -26.43 -7.61 -33.53
CA ALA A 763 -26.88 -6.23 -33.37
C ALA A 763 -28.41 -6.17 -33.24
N PHE A 764 -29.13 -6.81 -34.18
CA PHE A 764 -30.59 -6.92 -34.17
C PHE A 764 -31.12 -7.52 -32.85
N ALA A 765 -30.54 -8.61 -32.36
CA ALA A 765 -30.96 -9.23 -31.11
C ALA A 765 -30.75 -8.33 -29.87
N ILE A 766 -29.77 -7.42 -29.87
CA ILE A 766 -29.59 -6.42 -28.81
C ILE A 766 -30.54 -5.24 -29.00
N GLU A 767 -30.81 -4.83 -30.24
CA GLU A 767 -31.83 -3.82 -30.56
C GLU A 767 -33.25 -4.30 -30.21
N GLU A 768 -33.59 -5.58 -30.35
CA GLU A 768 -34.83 -6.16 -29.83
C GLU A 768 -34.91 -6.07 -28.30
N LEU A 769 -33.84 -6.41 -27.57
CA LEU A 769 -33.79 -6.27 -26.11
C LEU A 769 -33.96 -4.81 -25.67
N ILE A 770 -33.31 -3.88 -26.38
CA ILE A 770 -33.44 -2.43 -26.16
C ILE A 770 -34.89 -1.99 -26.42
N ASN A 771 -35.46 -2.27 -27.59
CA ASN A 771 -36.81 -1.84 -27.97
C ASN A 771 -37.91 -2.46 -27.07
N LYS A 772 -37.66 -3.65 -26.52
CA LYS A 772 -38.60 -4.35 -25.63
C LYS A 772 -38.56 -3.88 -24.17
N HIS A 773 -37.39 -3.43 -23.69
CA HIS A 773 -37.17 -3.15 -22.26
C HIS A 773 -36.87 -1.67 -21.95
N GLN A 774 -36.33 -0.90 -22.89
CA GLN A 774 -35.97 0.50 -22.70
C GLN A 774 -37.01 1.45 -23.30
N ARG A 775 -37.38 2.49 -22.53
CA ARG A 775 -38.12 3.63 -23.09
C ARG A 775 -37.17 4.53 -23.88
N ILE A 776 -37.48 4.72 -25.17
CA ILE A 776 -36.74 5.58 -26.10
C ILE A 776 -37.62 6.79 -26.50
N PRO A 777 -37.09 8.02 -26.51
CA PRO A 777 -35.76 8.42 -26.04
C PRO A 777 -35.66 8.35 -24.50
N GLY A 778 -34.52 7.86 -24.01
CA GLY A 778 -34.22 7.68 -22.59
C GLY A 778 -34.41 8.95 -21.77
N SER A 779 -35.18 8.84 -20.69
CA SER A 779 -35.63 9.98 -19.88
C SER A 779 -35.33 9.76 -18.40
N MET A 780 -34.33 10.48 -17.89
CA MET A 780 -33.87 10.43 -16.49
C MET A 780 -35.02 10.64 -15.48
N PHE A 781 -35.97 11.52 -15.81
CA PHE A 781 -37.15 11.77 -14.97
C PHE A 781 -38.03 10.53 -14.82
N HIS A 782 -38.27 9.79 -15.91
CA HIS A 782 -39.05 8.55 -15.86
C HIS A 782 -38.28 7.40 -15.20
N ALA A 783 -36.97 7.30 -15.42
CA ALA A 783 -36.12 6.28 -14.80
C ALA A 783 -35.93 6.47 -13.28
N LEU A 784 -36.13 7.70 -12.77
CA LEU A 784 -36.20 8.01 -11.33
C LEU A 784 -37.60 7.79 -10.73
N LEU A 785 -38.63 7.54 -11.56
CA LEU A 785 -40.03 7.39 -11.16
C LEU A 785 -40.58 5.98 -11.38
N ASP A 786 -39.77 5.00 -11.79
CA ASP A 786 -40.17 3.59 -11.89
C ASP A 786 -40.54 3.04 -10.50
N PRO A 787 -41.83 2.75 -10.20
CA PRO A 787 -42.26 2.36 -8.85
C PRO A 787 -41.93 0.92 -8.48
N SER A 788 -41.40 0.12 -9.41
CA SER A 788 -41.38 -1.35 -9.37
C SER A 788 -40.32 -1.97 -8.44
N GLY A 789 -40.10 -1.36 -7.27
CA GLY A 789 -39.11 -1.76 -6.27
C GLY A 789 -39.68 -2.37 -4.98
N MET A 790 -41.01 -2.44 -4.79
CA MET A 790 -41.60 -2.86 -3.50
C MET A 790 -42.46 -4.15 -3.53
N ASP A 791 -42.98 -4.57 -4.68
CA ASP A 791 -44.07 -5.57 -4.71
C ASP A 791 -43.65 -7.01 -4.37
N ASN A 792 -42.42 -7.42 -4.75
CA ASN A 792 -41.94 -8.79 -4.56
C ASN A 792 -41.51 -9.13 -3.12
N ALA A 793 -41.60 -8.19 -2.17
CA ALA A 793 -41.37 -8.45 -0.74
C ALA A 793 -42.61 -9.04 -0.02
N SER A 794 -43.72 -9.24 -0.74
CA SER A 794 -45.05 -9.53 -0.15
C SER A 794 -45.38 -11.02 0.06
N SER A 795 -44.64 -11.95 -0.57
CA SER A 795 -45.06 -13.36 -0.71
C SER A 795 -44.26 -14.38 0.12
N SER A 796 -43.20 -13.97 0.84
CA SER A 796 -42.30 -14.92 1.55
C SER A 796 -41.81 -14.50 2.94
N PHE A 797 -42.33 -13.42 3.53
CA PHE A 797 -42.14 -13.15 4.97
C PHE A 797 -43.41 -12.55 5.60
N SER A 798 -44.10 -13.35 6.41
CA SER A 798 -45.38 -12.99 7.03
C SER A 798 -45.21 -12.25 8.36
N SER A 799 -45.94 -11.13 8.49
CA SER A 799 -46.15 -10.33 9.72
C SER A 799 -44.95 -9.56 10.30
N GLY A 800 -45.22 -8.39 10.91
CA GLY A 800 -44.25 -7.62 11.69
C GLY A 800 -44.12 -6.15 11.30
N LEU A 801 -43.31 -5.85 10.27
CA LEU A 801 -42.61 -4.55 10.14
C LEU A 801 -42.93 -3.71 8.88
N GLY A 802 -43.63 -4.25 7.89
CA GLY A 802 -43.76 -3.60 6.57
C GLY A 802 -44.55 -2.28 6.55
N SER A 803 -45.59 -2.15 7.38
CA SER A 803 -46.55 -1.04 7.29
C SER A 803 -46.01 0.33 7.71
N THR A 804 -44.93 0.39 8.51
CA THR A 804 -44.39 1.66 9.02
C THR A 804 -43.37 2.31 8.06
N LEU A 805 -42.78 1.54 7.13
CA LEU A 805 -41.76 2.02 6.21
C LEU A 805 -42.33 2.63 4.92
N ILE A 806 -43.46 2.11 4.43
CA ILE A 806 -44.08 2.56 3.17
C ILE A 806 -44.52 4.04 3.26
N ALA A 807 -44.95 4.50 4.44
CA ALA A 807 -45.31 5.90 4.69
C ALA A 807 -44.11 6.88 4.69
N ALA A 808 -42.87 6.40 4.63
CA ALA A 808 -41.67 7.24 4.74
C ALA A 808 -41.09 7.72 3.40
N VAL A 809 -41.56 7.22 2.25
CA VAL A 809 -40.96 7.51 0.93
C VAL A 809 -40.93 9.02 0.58
N PRO A 810 -42.00 9.83 0.79
CA PRO A 810 -41.94 11.28 0.58
C PRO A 810 -40.93 11.97 1.51
N ASN A 811 -40.78 11.47 2.73
CA ASN A 811 -39.81 11.98 3.69
C ASN A 811 -38.36 11.63 3.31
N TRP A 812 -38.11 10.58 2.50
CA TRP A 812 -36.76 10.19 2.09
C TRP A 812 -36.09 11.24 1.20
N PHE A 813 -36.83 11.83 0.25
CA PHE A 813 -36.31 12.95 -0.57
C PHE A 813 -36.01 14.19 0.28
N GLY A 814 -36.87 14.51 1.26
CA GLY A 814 -36.60 15.54 2.26
C GLY A 814 -35.38 15.22 3.14
N TRP A 815 -35.17 13.94 3.48
CA TRP A 815 -34.00 13.48 4.24
C TRP A 815 -32.71 13.63 3.43
N MET A 816 -32.68 13.19 2.16
CA MET A 816 -31.53 13.39 1.28
C MET A 816 -31.24 14.86 1.02
N HIS A 817 -32.27 15.68 0.81
CA HIS A 817 -32.14 17.14 0.69
C HIS A 817 -31.45 17.73 1.93
N ASN A 818 -31.91 17.35 3.13
CA ASN A 818 -31.40 17.89 4.39
C ASN A 818 -30.07 17.24 4.87
N LEU A 819 -29.70 16.06 4.36
CA LEU A 819 -28.36 15.46 4.56
C LEU A 819 -27.34 15.96 3.53
N SER A 820 -27.76 16.44 2.36
CA SER A 820 -26.84 16.86 1.28
C SER A 820 -25.86 17.94 1.73
N LEU A 821 -26.34 18.95 2.46
CA LEU A 821 -25.53 20.07 2.95
C LEU A 821 -24.57 19.63 4.08
N PRO A 822 -25.00 18.88 5.12
CA PRO A 822 -24.08 18.22 6.05
C PRO A 822 -23.02 17.34 5.36
N LEU A 823 -23.38 16.53 4.37
CA LEU A 823 -22.43 15.65 3.67
C LEU A 823 -21.44 16.44 2.79
N LEU A 824 -21.88 17.51 2.14
CA LEU A 824 -21.02 18.46 1.41
C LEU A 824 -19.97 19.07 2.35
N VAL A 825 -20.40 19.56 3.51
CA VAL A 825 -19.54 20.17 4.53
C VAL A 825 -18.64 19.13 5.22
N MET A 826 -19.14 17.92 5.46
CA MET A 826 -18.35 16.89 6.16
C MET A 826 -17.28 16.24 5.28
N PHE A 827 -17.56 16.03 3.99
CA PHE A 827 -16.67 15.27 3.11
C PHE A 827 -16.07 16.12 1.98
N VAL A 828 -16.85 16.92 1.26
CA VAL A 828 -16.37 17.56 0.02
C VAL A 828 -15.38 18.68 0.31
N LEU A 829 -15.70 19.55 1.26
CA LEU A 829 -14.83 20.68 1.59
C LEU A 829 -13.42 20.24 2.03
N PRO A 830 -13.18 19.31 2.97
CA PRO A 830 -11.82 18.87 3.31
C PRO A 830 -11.07 18.26 2.13
N TRP A 831 -11.73 17.46 1.30
CA TRP A 831 -11.11 16.90 0.09
C TRP A 831 -10.73 17.97 -0.93
N MET A 832 -11.36 19.16 -0.95
CA MET A 832 -10.91 20.29 -1.79
C MET A 832 -9.57 20.88 -1.33
N TYR A 833 -9.29 20.99 -0.02
CA TYR A 833 -7.98 21.46 0.46
C TYR A 833 -6.89 20.41 0.27
N VAL A 834 -7.23 19.13 0.49
CA VAL A 834 -6.33 18.01 0.15
C VAL A 834 -6.05 18.01 -1.35
N LEU A 835 -7.05 18.25 -2.21
CA LEU A 835 -6.86 18.40 -3.65
C LEU A 835 -5.99 19.61 -4.01
N LEU A 836 -6.16 20.78 -3.36
CA LEU A 836 -5.30 21.95 -3.56
C LEU A 836 -3.83 21.65 -3.25
N ILE A 837 -3.57 20.91 -2.18
CA ILE A 837 -2.21 20.46 -1.81
C ILE A 837 -1.71 19.42 -2.83
N LEU A 838 -2.51 18.41 -3.17
CA LEU A 838 -2.13 17.37 -4.14
C LEU A 838 -1.93 17.91 -5.57
N LEU A 839 -2.61 18.99 -5.97
CA LEU A 839 -2.41 19.67 -7.26
C LEU A 839 -1.02 20.30 -7.40
N SER A 840 -0.30 20.53 -6.30
CA SER A 840 1.13 20.89 -6.35
C SER A 840 2.00 19.79 -6.97
N ILE A 841 1.61 18.51 -6.85
CA ILE A 841 2.35 17.37 -7.41
C ILE A 841 2.38 17.44 -8.95
N PRO A 842 1.26 17.39 -9.69
CA PRO A 842 1.29 17.48 -11.15
C PRO A 842 1.83 18.83 -11.64
N TYR A 843 1.62 19.93 -10.90
CA TYR A 843 2.23 21.23 -11.22
C TYR A 843 3.77 21.15 -11.20
N LEU A 844 4.37 20.67 -10.11
CA LEU A 844 5.84 20.59 -10.00
C LEU A 844 6.43 19.54 -10.95
N HIS A 845 5.74 18.43 -11.22
CA HIS A 845 6.16 17.45 -12.23
C HIS A 845 6.08 18.04 -13.66
N LEU A 846 5.05 18.84 -13.97
CA LEU A 846 4.98 19.58 -15.24
C LEU A 846 6.10 20.62 -15.35
N CYS A 847 6.41 21.36 -14.28
CA CYS A 847 7.57 22.26 -14.25
C CYS A 847 8.90 21.49 -14.48
N ASN A 848 9.08 20.32 -13.87
CA ASN A 848 10.27 19.50 -14.10
C ASN A 848 10.36 18.99 -15.55
N PHE A 849 9.23 18.60 -16.15
CA PHE A 849 9.15 18.21 -17.56
C PHE A 849 9.50 19.39 -18.48
N LEU A 850 8.84 20.54 -18.30
CA LEU A 850 9.09 21.74 -19.11
C LEU A 850 10.55 22.23 -19.00
N ARG A 851 11.15 22.14 -17.80
CA ARG A 851 12.58 22.43 -17.61
C ARG A 851 13.47 21.45 -18.38
N THR A 852 13.22 20.15 -18.24
CA THR A 852 14.05 19.12 -18.90
C THR A 852 13.86 19.06 -20.42
N GLN A 853 12.78 19.61 -20.97
CA GLN A 853 12.61 19.78 -22.42
C GLN A 853 13.20 21.11 -22.93
N PHE A 854 12.77 22.25 -22.36
CA PHE A 854 12.98 23.58 -22.96
C PHE A 854 14.02 24.47 -22.24
N TRP A 855 14.34 24.19 -20.97
CA TRP A 855 15.26 25.00 -20.15
C TRP A 855 16.39 24.18 -19.50
N LYS A 856 17.01 23.28 -20.29
CA LYS A 856 18.13 22.43 -19.84
C LYS A 856 19.34 23.20 -19.30
N HIS A 857 19.54 24.46 -19.73
CA HIS A 857 20.67 25.29 -19.37
C HIS A 857 20.35 26.42 -18.36
N SER A 858 19.11 26.49 -17.83
CA SER A 858 18.77 27.49 -16.80
C SER A 858 19.32 27.09 -15.42
N ASN A 859 19.73 28.08 -14.62
CA ASN A 859 20.02 27.87 -13.20
C ASN A 859 18.83 27.19 -12.48
N GLU A 860 19.06 26.01 -11.90
CA GLU A 860 18.00 25.18 -11.33
C GLU A 860 17.35 25.83 -10.10
N ASP A 861 18.11 26.50 -9.24
CA ASP A 861 17.58 27.18 -8.06
C ASP A 861 16.76 28.42 -8.42
N GLU A 862 17.17 29.17 -9.44
CA GLU A 862 16.40 30.31 -9.95
C GLU A 862 15.08 29.85 -10.58
N PHE A 863 15.11 28.77 -11.37
CA PHE A 863 13.90 28.14 -11.93
C PHE A 863 12.94 27.69 -10.82
N TRP A 864 13.42 26.93 -9.83
CA TRP A 864 12.57 26.49 -8.72
C TRP A 864 12.11 27.65 -7.84
N LYS A 865 12.88 28.73 -7.69
CA LYS A 865 12.46 29.96 -7.00
C LYS A 865 11.30 30.64 -7.73
N LYS A 866 11.30 30.69 -9.07
CA LYS A 866 10.17 31.20 -9.88
C LYS A 866 8.93 30.30 -9.78
N ALA A 867 9.09 28.99 -9.88
CA ALA A 867 7.99 28.03 -9.74
C ALA A 867 7.33 28.08 -8.34
N ARG A 868 8.14 28.10 -7.28
CA ARG A 868 7.66 28.27 -5.89
C ARG A 868 6.91 29.58 -5.69
N ARG A 869 7.39 30.70 -6.26
CA ARG A 869 6.69 32.01 -6.18
C ARG A 869 5.30 31.95 -6.81
N LEU A 870 5.14 31.35 -8.00
CA LEU A 870 3.82 31.22 -8.64
C LEU A 870 2.84 30.41 -7.76
N MET A 871 3.31 29.28 -7.20
CA MET A 871 2.51 28.46 -6.30
C MET A 871 2.17 29.18 -4.98
N ALA A 872 3.11 29.93 -4.41
CA ALA A 872 2.88 30.78 -3.24
C ALA A 872 1.83 31.87 -3.52
N THR A 873 1.84 32.50 -4.70
CA THR A 873 0.79 33.46 -5.10
C THR A 873 -0.59 32.79 -5.12
N ILE A 874 -0.71 31.57 -5.65
CA ILE A 874 -1.97 30.83 -5.68
C ILE A 874 -2.44 30.49 -4.26
N TRP A 875 -1.55 29.99 -3.39
CA TRP A 875 -1.89 29.68 -1.99
C TRP A 875 -2.24 30.92 -1.16
N ASN A 876 -1.55 32.05 -1.36
CA ASN A 876 -1.84 33.30 -0.66
C ASN A 876 -3.13 33.98 -1.16
N LEU A 877 -3.47 33.84 -2.45
CA LEU A 877 -4.77 34.26 -2.98
C LEU A 877 -5.90 33.40 -2.39
N HIS A 878 -5.71 32.09 -2.33
CA HIS A 878 -6.66 31.15 -1.72
C HIS A 878 -6.90 31.47 -0.23
N SER A 879 -5.83 31.67 0.55
CA SER A 879 -5.93 31.94 1.99
C SER A 879 -6.65 33.26 2.28
N LYS A 880 -6.40 34.30 1.46
CA LYS A 880 -7.10 35.59 1.56
C LYS A 880 -8.57 35.51 1.16
N ILE A 881 -8.92 34.87 0.04
CA ILE A 881 -10.32 34.76 -0.39
C ILE A 881 -11.14 33.93 0.61
N LEU A 882 -10.63 32.76 1.01
CA LEU A 882 -11.43 31.80 1.75
C LEU A 882 -11.47 32.11 3.26
N HIS A 883 -10.32 32.47 3.85
CA HIS A 883 -10.19 32.69 5.30
C HIS A 883 -9.90 34.14 5.71
N GLY A 884 -9.71 35.06 4.76
CA GLY A 884 -9.21 36.40 5.08
C GLY A 884 -7.85 36.36 5.80
N TYR A 885 -6.98 35.41 5.42
CA TYR A 885 -5.79 35.02 6.18
C TYR A 885 -4.84 36.19 6.48
N GLU A 886 -4.38 36.24 7.73
CA GLU A 886 -3.47 37.26 8.27
C GLU A 886 -2.31 36.62 9.05
N VAL A 887 -1.17 37.31 9.08
CA VAL A 887 -0.03 36.98 9.95
C VAL A 887 0.33 38.21 10.80
N THR A 888 0.41 38.03 12.12
CA THR A 888 0.95 39.01 13.08
C THR A 888 2.28 38.49 13.66
N GLY A 889 3.21 39.40 14.00
CA GLY A 889 4.55 39.00 14.45
C GLY A 889 5.50 38.59 13.31
N LEU A 890 5.25 39.02 12.06
CA LEU A 890 6.15 38.72 10.92
C LEU A 890 7.53 39.45 11.03
N GLU A 891 7.61 40.39 11.95
CA GLU A 891 8.80 41.06 12.48
C GLU A 891 9.61 40.20 13.47
N ASN A 892 8.99 39.20 14.12
CA ASN A 892 9.69 38.25 15.00
C ASN A 892 10.49 37.20 14.22
N LEU A 893 10.21 37.03 12.91
CA LEU A 893 11.02 36.21 12.01
C LEU A 893 12.25 37.00 11.54
N PRO A 894 13.48 36.46 11.70
CA PRO A 894 14.69 37.17 11.31
C PRO A 894 14.77 37.33 9.78
N GLU A 895 15.26 38.48 9.33
CA GLU A 895 15.39 38.78 7.89
C GLU A 895 16.51 37.97 7.22
N SER A 896 17.55 37.61 7.98
CA SER A 896 18.59 36.66 7.61
C SER A 896 19.05 35.87 8.85
N GLY A 897 19.66 34.70 8.65
CA GLY A 897 20.02 33.78 9.75
C GLY A 897 18.86 32.88 10.22
N PRO A 898 19.13 31.87 11.06
CA PRO A 898 18.19 30.79 11.34
C PRO A 898 17.23 31.08 12.50
N ALA A 899 16.09 30.40 12.51
CA ALA A 899 15.16 30.32 13.64
C ALA A 899 14.33 29.03 13.55
N LEU A 900 13.93 28.51 14.71
CA LEU A 900 13.08 27.32 14.83
C LEU A 900 11.64 27.71 15.18
N LEU A 901 10.72 27.55 14.25
CA LEU A 901 9.28 27.77 14.47
C LEU A 901 8.67 26.52 15.11
N ILE A 902 8.08 26.67 16.29
CA ILE A 902 7.36 25.59 16.98
C ILE A 902 5.88 25.93 17.01
N TYR A 903 5.06 25.07 16.42
CA TYR A 903 3.64 25.36 16.17
C TYR A 903 2.70 24.26 16.68
N TYR A 904 1.49 24.67 17.06
CA TYR A 904 0.38 23.79 17.40
C TYR A 904 -0.15 23.05 16.18
N HIS A 905 -0.26 21.71 16.20
CA HIS A 905 -0.71 20.96 15.03
C HIS A 905 -2.24 20.90 14.91
N GLY A 906 -2.83 21.77 14.09
CA GLY A 906 -4.24 21.66 13.67
C GLY A 906 -4.55 20.36 12.90
N ALA A 907 -5.82 20.00 12.71
CA ALA A 907 -6.19 18.70 12.13
C ALA A 907 -5.68 18.52 10.69
N LEU A 908 -5.66 19.59 9.89
CA LEU A 908 -4.83 19.70 8.68
C LEU A 908 -3.95 20.96 8.83
N PRO A 909 -2.63 20.88 8.59
CA PRO A 909 -1.70 21.99 8.82
C PRO A 909 -1.69 22.98 7.64
N ILE A 910 -2.87 23.46 7.22
CA ILE A 910 -3.03 24.44 6.13
C ILE A 910 -2.37 25.79 6.44
N ASP A 911 -2.28 26.11 7.73
CA ASP A 911 -1.62 27.29 8.28
C ASP A 911 -0.14 27.36 7.91
N MET A 912 0.60 26.24 7.98
CA MET A 912 2.02 26.20 7.60
C MET A 912 2.21 26.42 6.09
N TYR A 913 1.30 25.96 5.22
CA TYR A 913 1.34 26.26 3.79
C TYR A 913 1.08 27.75 3.52
N TYR A 914 0.13 28.35 4.22
CA TYR A 914 -0.20 29.78 4.08
C TYR A 914 0.91 30.69 4.62
N LEU A 915 1.49 30.36 5.78
CA LEU A 915 2.64 31.07 6.35
C LEU A 915 3.86 30.95 5.42
N THR A 916 4.15 29.75 4.90
CA THR A 916 5.25 29.54 3.94
C THR A 916 5.04 30.35 2.67
N ALA A 917 3.80 30.42 2.15
CA ALA A 917 3.48 31.27 1.00
C ALA A 917 3.68 32.77 1.33
N GLU A 918 3.20 33.23 2.49
CA GLU A 918 3.33 34.62 2.92
C GLU A 918 4.80 35.03 3.16
N THR A 919 5.62 34.19 3.82
CA THR A 919 7.07 34.46 3.99
C THR A 919 7.82 34.41 2.66
N MET A 920 7.46 33.52 1.74
CA MET A 920 8.05 33.49 0.40
C MET A 920 7.75 34.75 -0.42
N LEU A 921 6.56 35.35 -0.24
CA LEU A 921 6.15 36.56 -0.96
C LEU A 921 6.64 37.86 -0.30
N LYS A 922 6.51 37.99 1.04
CA LYS A 922 6.87 39.21 1.79
C LYS A 922 8.35 39.27 2.20
N ARG A 923 8.97 38.14 2.55
CA ARG A 923 10.37 38.07 3.04
C ARG A 923 11.33 37.37 2.06
N ASN A 924 10.83 36.77 0.98
CA ASN A 924 11.62 35.98 0.03
C ASN A 924 12.40 34.81 0.68
N ARG A 925 11.96 34.33 1.86
CA ARG A 925 12.51 33.15 2.58
C ARG A 925 11.55 31.96 2.47
N LEU A 926 12.10 30.74 2.45
CA LEU A 926 11.34 29.49 2.47
C LEU A 926 11.47 28.84 3.86
N ILE A 927 10.35 28.45 4.46
CA ILE A 927 10.34 27.67 5.70
C ILE A 927 10.56 26.20 5.31
N HIS A 928 11.67 25.60 5.77
CA HIS A 928 11.86 24.16 5.74
C HIS A 928 10.92 23.54 6.79
N THR A 929 10.26 22.43 6.49
CA THR A 929 9.23 21.85 7.38
C THR A 929 9.54 20.38 7.66
N VAL A 930 9.50 19.97 8.93
CA VAL A 930 9.64 18.54 9.28
C VAL A 930 8.29 17.83 9.05
N GLY A 931 8.26 16.92 8.08
CA GLY A 931 7.10 16.12 7.72
C GLY A 931 7.18 14.67 8.24
N ASP A 932 6.02 14.04 8.42
CA ASP A 932 5.96 12.62 8.79
C ASP A 932 6.37 11.71 7.61
N ARG A 933 7.02 10.58 7.92
CA ARG A 933 7.49 9.59 6.95
C ARG A 933 6.38 9.00 6.09
N PHE A 934 5.11 9.00 6.53
CA PHE A 934 4.01 8.50 5.69
C PHE A 934 3.88 9.29 4.37
N LEU A 935 4.29 10.57 4.34
CA LEU A 935 4.27 11.41 3.15
C LEU A 935 5.19 10.88 2.03
N ASP A 936 6.31 10.22 2.39
CA ASP A 936 7.26 9.65 1.42
C ASP A 936 6.70 8.41 0.69
N HIS A 937 5.54 7.87 1.12
CA HIS A 937 4.77 6.86 0.41
C HIS A 937 3.76 7.43 -0.60
N ILE A 938 3.49 8.75 -0.58
CA ILE A 938 2.53 9.37 -1.52
C ILE A 938 3.16 9.42 -2.93
N PRO A 939 2.51 8.85 -3.96
CA PRO A 939 3.05 8.83 -5.33
C PRO A 939 3.38 10.23 -5.85
N GLY A 940 4.62 10.43 -6.29
CA GLY A 940 5.12 11.71 -6.82
C GLY A 940 5.60 12.72 -5.77
N TRP A 941 5.36 12.49 -4.47
CA TRP A 941 5.70 13.44 -3.39
C TRP A 941 7.18 13.78 -3.28
N ARG A 942 8.08 12.84 -3.67
CA ARG A 942 9.55 13.04 -3.65
C ARG A 942 10.05 14.28 -4.41
N LEU A 943 9.28 14.79 -5.39
CA LEU A 943 9.60 16.06 -6.05
C LEU A 943 9.14 17.26 -5.22
N VAL A 944 7.97 17.17 -4.58
CA VAL A 944 7.41 18.20 -3.70
C VAL A 944 8.28 18.38 -2.46
N SER A 945 8.64 17.30 -1.77
CA SER A 945 9.54 17.35 -0.60
C SER A 945 10.87 18.02 -0.92
N ARG A 946 11.50 17.65 -2.05
CA ARG A 946 12.75 18.27 -2.54
C ARG A 946 12.60 19.76 -2.86
N VAL A 947 11.54 20.16 -3.57
CA VAL A 947 11.37 21.54 -4.04
C VAL A 947 10.87 22.46 -2.92
N MET A 948 9.93 22.01 -2.10
CA MET A 948 9.34 22.76 -0.98
C MET A 948 10.07 22.59 0.34
N LYS A 949 11.15 21.81 0.38
CA LYS A 949 11.96 21.55 1.59
C LYS A 949 11.16 20.98 2.77
N VAL A 950 10.18 20.12 2.46
CA VAL A 950 9.44 19.32 3.46
C VAL A 950 10.16 17.99 3.61
N THR A 951 10.71 17.66 4.78
CA THR A 951 11.60 16.50 4.94
C THR A 951 11.33 15.69 6.21
N SER A 952 11.55 14.38 6.16
CA SER A 952 11.40 13.44 7.28
C SER A 952 12.69 13.35 8.13
N GLY A 953 13.17 14.51 8.57
CA GLY A 953 14.50 14.73 9.16
C GLY A 953 14.79 14.05 10.51
N SER A 954 16.06 13.73 10.73
CA SER A 954 16.63 13.42 12.05
C SER A 954 16.98 14.71 12.81
N VAL A 955 17.26 14.62 14.12
CA VAL A 955 17.78 15.75 14.93
C VAL A 955 18.98 16.41 14.24
N GLN A 956 19.95 15.60 13.82
CA GLN A 956 21.15 16.04 13.10
C GLN A 956 20.81 16.83 11.81
N SER A 957 19.91 16.33 10.98
CA SER A 957 19.52 17.00 9.72
C SER A 957 18.76 18.31 9.94
N CYS A 958 17.96 18.39 11.02
CA CYS A 958 17.32 19.62 11.45
C CYS A 958 18.35 20.66 11.92
N VAL A 959 19.36 20.23 12.69
CA VAL A 959 20.46 21.06 13.16
C VAL A 959 21.33 21.55 12.00
N GLU A 960 21.64 20.69 11.02
CA GLU A 960 22.37 21.08 9.80
C GLU A 960 21.61 22.12 8.97
N THR A 961 20.29 21.97 8.84
CA THR A 961 19.41 22.95 8.17
C THR A 961 19.46 24.32 8.86
N LEU A 962 19.44 24.33 10.20
CA LEU A 962 19.56 25.56 10.99
C LEU A 962 20.97 26.16 10.94
N ARG A 963 22.03 25.34 11.00
CA ARG A 963 23.43 25.79 10.85
C ARG A 963 23.72 26.36 9.45
N ALA A 964 22.95 25.96 8.42
CA ALA A 964 22.97 26.58 7.09
C ALA A 964 22.24 27.95 7.02
N GLY A 965 21.68 28.44 8.14
CA GLY A 965 21.03 29.75 8.23
C GLY A 965 19.56 29.78 7.78
N GLU A 966 18.94 28.63 7.54
CA GLU A 966 17.55 28.53 7.05
C GLU A 966 16.51 28.61 8.19
N LEU A 967 15.26 28.88 7.82
CA LEU A 967 14.12 28.76 8.73
C LEU A 967 13.64 27.31 8.75
N LEU A 968 13.40 26.74 9.94
CA LEU A 968 12.85 25.39 10.12
C LEU A 968 11.56 25.44 10.96
N SER A 969 10.55 24.65 10.61
CA SER A 969 9.33 24.46 11.41
C SER A 969 9.13 23.01 11.85
N ILE A 970 8.69 22.84 13.11
CA ILE A 970 8.39 21.54 13.73
C ILE A 970 7.11 21.65 14.57
N ALA A 971 6.19 20.70 14.40
CA ALA A 971 5.06 20.48 15.30
C ALA A 971 5.36 19.29 16.23
N PRO A 972 5.67 19.49 17.52
CA PRO A 972 6.14 18.40 18.40
C PRO A 972 5.09 17.31 18.66
N GLY A 973 3.80 17.67 18.65
CA GLY A 973 2.69 16.72 18.75
C GLY A 973 2.45 15.90 17.48
N GLY A 974 2.84 16.41 16.30
CA GLY A 974 2.79 15.72 15.01
C GLY A 974 1.42 15.13 14.66
N VAL A 975 1.42 14.03 13.91
CA VAL A 975 0.20 13.34 13.43
C VAL A 975 -0.71 12.80 14.57
N TYR A 976 -0.18 12.67 15.79
CA TYR A 976 -0.98 12.35 16.98
C TYR A 976 -1.79 13.56 17.45
N GLU A 977 -1.16 14.72 17.62
CA GLU A 977 -1.86 15.97 17.99
C GLU A 977 -2.83 16.43 16.89
N ALA A 978 -2.46 16.26 15.62
CA ALA A 978 -3.35 16.51 14.48
C ALA A 978 -4.70 15.80 14.64
N GLN A 979 -4.68 14.47 14.83
CA GLN A 979 -5.89 13.65 14.95
C GLN A 979 -6.55 13.71 16.34
N PHE A 980 -5.76 13.87 17.41
CA PHE A 980 -6.22 13.62 18.78
C PHE A 980 -6.19 14.85 19.69
N GLY A 981 -5.97 16.05 19.17
CA GLY A 981 -6.37 17.28 19.87
C GLY A 981 -7.89 17.40 20.04
N ASP A 982 -8.32 18.52 20.61
CA ASP A 982 -9.72 18.82 20.94
C ASP A 982 -10.08 20.29 20.64
N ASN A 983 -11.19 20.78 21.23
CA ASN A 983 -11.69 22.15 21.05
C ASN A 983 -11.25 23.12 22.17
N VAL A 984 -10.40 22.68 23.11
CA VAL A 984 -9.77 23.54 24.13
C VAL A 984 -8.27 23.73 23.87
N TYR A 985 -7.77 23.21 22.74
CA TYR A 985 -6.42 23.43 22.22
C TYR A 985 -5.30 22.90 23.14
N GLU A 986 -5.55 21.79 23.86
CA GLU A 986 -4.53 21.14 24.69
C GLU A 986 -3.29 20.73 23.86
N VAL A 987 -2.10 20.97 24.41
CA VAL A 987 -0.78 20.69 23.81
C VAL A 987 -0.35 19.26 24.13
N LEU A 988 -0.34 18.36 23.14
CA LEU A 988 -0.29 16.91 23.34
C LEU A 988 1.11 16.30 23.16
N TRP A 989 2.14 17.02 23.61
CA TRP A 989 3.54 16.67 23.33
C TRP A 989 4.07 15.54 24.20
N LYS A 990 3.59 15.40 25.44
CA LYS A 990 4.14 14.45 26.44
C LYS A 990 5.67 14.61 26.52
N ASN A 991 6.43 13.52 26.73
CA ASN A 991 7.89 13.55 26.93
C ASN A 991 8.72 13.88 25.65
N ARG A 992 8.15 14.53 24.63
CA ARG A 992 8.79 14.76 23.32
C ARG A 992 9.69 16.00 23.29
N THR A 993 10.89 15.86 23.86
CA THR A 993 11.92 16.92 23.90
C THR A 993 12.77 17.05 22.62
N GLY A 994 12.41 16.37 21.53
CA GLY A 994 13.24 16.28 20.32
C GLY A 994 13.56 17.63 19.66
N PHE A 995 12.57 18.53 19.58
CA PHE A 995 12.78 19.88 19.02
C PHE A 995 13.62 20.78 19.95
N ALA A 996 13.51 20.62 21.27
CA ALA A 996 14.32 21.36 22.23
C ALA A 996 15.80 20.96 22.12
N ARG A 997 16.10 19.68 21.86
CA ARG A 997 17.47 19.24 21.52
C ARG A 997 17.98 19.89 20.24
N VAL A 998 17.18 19.94 19.17
CA VAL A 998 17.52 20.65 17.91
C VAL A 998 17.84 22.12 18.17
N ALA A 999 17.04 22.83 18.96
CA ALA A 999 17.27 24.24 19.28
C ALA A 999 18.56 24.47 20.08
N LEU A 1000 18.80 23.63 21.10
CA LEU A 1000 19.99 23.72 21.96
C LEU A 1000 21.29 23.39 21.21
N GLU A 1001 21.26 22.40 20.31
CA GLU A 1001 22.45 21.98 19.55
C GLU A 1001 22.72 22.89 18.34
N ALA A 1002 21.69 23.49 17.74
CA ALA A 1002 21.83 24.50 16.69
C ALA A 1002 22.10 25.92 17.23
N GLN A 1003 21.90 26.15 18.54
CA GLN A 1003 22.03 27.44 19.22
C GLN A 1003 21.14 28.56 18.62
N VAL A 1004 19.90 28.22 18.25
CA VAL A 1004 18.96 29.12 17.58
C VAL A 1004 17.81 29.57 18.48
N PRO A 1005 17.21 30.76 18.23
CA PRO A 1005 15.98 31.14 18.90
C PRO A 1005 14.79 30.28 18.47
N ILE A 1006 13.87 30.03 19.41
CA ILE A 1006 12.58 29.40 19.15
C ILE A 1006 11.50 30.46 18.99
N ILE A 1007 10.70 30.39 17.94
CA ILE A 1007 9.54 31.25 17.72
C ILE A 1007 8.28 30.39 17.95
N PRO A 1008 7.52 30.60 19.05
CA PRO A 1008 6.25 29.93 19.26
C PRO A 1008 5.20 30.48 18.27
N MET A 1009 4.42 29.58 17.68
CA MET A 1009 3.41 29.89 16.66
C MET A 1009 2.06 29.28 17.03
N PHE A 1010 1.01 30.08 16.91
CA PHE A 1010 -0.37 29.63 17.02
C PHE A 1010 -1.21 30.18 15.85
N THR A 1011 -2.22 29.43 15.40
CA THR A 1011 -3.16 29.88 14.37
C THR A 1011 -4.59 29.84 14.90
N VAL A 1012 -5.17 31.03 15.08
CA VAL A 1012 -6.55 31.22 15.54
C VAL A 1012 -7.51 30.47 14.61
N ASN A 1013 -8.51 29.80 15.21
CA ASN A 1013 -9.58 29.04 14.55
C ASN A 1013 -9.12 27.85 13.67
N ILE A 1014 -7.90 27.32 13.82
CA ILE A 1014 -7.44 26.18 13.02
C ILE A 1014 -8.21 24.87 13.32
N ARG A 1015 -8.69 24.66 14.55
CA ARG A 1015 -9.62 23.55 14.90
C ARG A 1015 -11.05 23.82 14.44
N GLU A 1016 -11.46 25.09 14.31
CA GLU A 1016 -12.79 25.46 13.82
C GLU A 1016 -12.85 25.35 12.30
N CYS A 1017 -11.71 25.52 11.61
CA CYS A 1017 -11.56 25.21 10.19
C CYS A 1017 -11.65 23.70 9.94
N PHE A 1018 -10.92 22.87 10.70
CA PHE A 1018 -10.92 21.41 10.56
C PHE A 1018 -11.05 20.67 11.88
N ARG A 1019 -12.11 19.84 11.98
CA ARG A 1019 -12.37 18.97 13.14
C ARG A 1019 -12.23 17.50 12.81
N THR A 1020 -11.90 16.73 13.82
CA THR A 1020 -11.80 15.27 13.76
C THR A 1020 -13.07 14.64 14.33
N VAL A 1021 -13.56 13.56 13.74
CA VAL A 1021 -14.72 12.82 14.27
C VAL A 1021 -14.42 12.26 15.67
N SER A 1022 -15.29 12.53 16.64
CA SER A 1022 -15.14 12.06 18.03
C SER A 1022 -15.71 10.65 18.28
N VAL A 1023 -16.58 10.17 17.41
CA VAL A 1023 -17.22 8.85 17.49
C VAL A 1023 -16.17 7.74 17.35
N ALA A 1024 -16.25 6.72 18.22
CA ALA A 1024 -15.34 5.57 18.26
C ALA A 1024 -13.83 5.91 18.34
N ARG A 1025 -13.45 7.11 18.80
CA ARG A 1025 -12.06 7.61 18.87
C ARG A 1025 -11.07 6.64 19.54
N TRP A 1026 -11.50 5.84 20.52
CA TRP A 1026 -10.67 4.79 21.14
C TRP A 1026 -10.18 3.72 20.14
N MET A 1027 -11.01 3.37 19.15
CA MET A 1027 -10.70 2.39 18.11
C MET A 1027 -9.63 2.96 17.18
N PHE A 1028 -9.81 4.21 16.72
CA PHE A 1028 -8.83 4.90 15.88
C PHE A 1028 -7.50 5.15 16.61
N VAL A 1029 -7.50 5.39 17.93
CA VAL A 1029 -6.26 5.44 18.73
C VAL A 1029 -5.55 4.08 18.73
N ARG A 1030 -6.27 2.95 18.89
CA ARG A 1030 -5.66 1.61 18.78
C ARG A 1030 -5.08 1.36 17.38
N ILE A 1031 -5.85 1.67 16.32
CA ILE A 1031 -5.40 1.50 14.92
C ILE A 1031 -4.18 2.37 14.62
N TYR A 1032 -4.18 3.65 15.02
CA TYR A 1032 -3.02 4.54 14.88
C TYR A 1032 -1.80 4.03 15.66
N ASN A 1033 -2.00 3.51 16.88
CA ASN A 1033 -0.91 2.98 17.68
C ASN A 1033 -0.22 1.77 17.04
N VAL A 1034 -0.93 0.97 16.25
CA VAL A 1034 -0.36 -0.15 15.47
C VAL A 1034 0.21 0.34 14.13
N LEU A 1035 -0.61 0.99 13.29
CA LEU A 1035 -0.28 1.28 11.89
C LEU A 1035 0.56 2.55 11.68
N LYS A 1036 0.57 3.49 12.63
CA LYS A 1036 1.18 4.85 12.55
C LYS A 1036 0.67 5.75 11.39
N ILE A 1037 -0.32 5.30 10.62
CA ILE A 1037 -0.96 6.03 9.52
C ILE A 1037 -2.13 6.87 10.08
N PRO A 1038 -2.35 8.12 9.62
CA PRO A 1038 -3.55 8.87 9.98
C PRO A 1038 -4.82 8.17 9.46
N VAL A 1039 -5.72 7.82 10.37
CA VAL A 1039 -6.92 7.01 10.12
C VAL A 1039 -8.22 7.62 10.66
N LEU A 1040 -8.15 8.64 11.53
CA LEU A 1040 -9.33 9.29 12.07
C LEU A 1040 -9.93 10.27 11.04
N PRO A 1041 -11.23 10.16 10.69
CA PRO A 1041 -11.83 11.05 9.70
C PRO A 1041 -11.82 12.52 10.13
N ILE A 1042 -11.47 13.40 9.19
CA ILE A 1042 -11.47 14.86 9.33
C ILE A 1042 -12.64 15.44 8.53
N TYR A 1043 -13.32 16.43 9.10
CA TYR A 1043 -14.46 17.14 8.52
C TYR A 1043 -14.29 18.66 8.69
N GLY A 1044 -14.97 19.47 7.87
CA GLY A 1044 -14.86 20.94 7.91
C GLY A 1044 -14.33 21.55 6.61
N GLY A 1045 -13.25 22.32 6.66
CA GLY A 1045 -12.84 23.21 5.58
C GLY A 1045 -13.65 24.51 5.55
N PHE A 1046 -14.19 24.91 6.70
CA PHE A 1046 -15.04 26.09 6.86
C PHE A 1046 -14.29 27.39 6.52
N PRO A 1047 -14.97 28.41 5.94
CA PRO A 1047 -14.40 29.73 5.67
C PRO A 1047 -14.34 30.59 6.95
N VAL A 1048 -13.68 30.06 7.99
CA VAL A 1048 -13.40 30.78 9.24
C VAL A 1048 -12.28 31.81 9.05
N LYS A 1049 -12.26 32.85 9.88
CA LYS A 1049 -11.12 33.78 9.95
C LYS A 1049 -9.91 33.07 10.54
N LEU A 1050 -8.83 32.93 9.74
CA LEU A 1050 -7.56 32.37 10.21
C LEU A 1050 -6.53 33.49 10.40
N ARG A 1051 -5.97 33.61 11.61
CA ARG A 1051 -4.85 34.52 11.91
C ARG A 1051 -3.72 33.73 12.53
N THR A 1052 -2.56 33.72 11.87
CA THR A 1052 -1.32 33.13 12.42
C THR A 1052 -0.61 34.19 13.26
N VAL A 1053 -0.34 33.86 14.51
CA VAL A 1053 0.40 34.70 15.45
C VAL A 1053 1.76 34.08 15.70
N LEU A 1054 2.81 34.85 15.44
CA LEU A 1054 4.20 34.51 15.73
C LEU A 1054 4.61 35.23 17.01
N GLY A 1055 4.74 34.50 18.11
CA GLY A 1055 5.11 35.05 19.41
C GLY A 1055 6.55 35.57 19.44
N LYS A 1056 6.90 36.21 20.56
CA LYS A 1056 8.25 36.76 20.79
C LYS A 1056 9.29 35.64 20.70
N PRO A 1057 10.45 35.84 20.04
CA PRO A 1057 11.51 34.83 19.99
C PRO A 1057 12.03 34.52 21.40
N ILE A 1058 11.97 33.25 21.78
CA ILE A 1058 12.63 32.71 22.98
C ILE A 1058 14.11 32.52 22.60
N PRO A 1059 15.06 33.26 23.21
CA PRO A 1059 16.47 33.14 22.87
C PRO A 1059 17.03 31.77 23.30
N TYR A 1060 18.13 31.36 22.66
CA TYR A 1060 18.92 30.22 23.11
C TYR A 1060 19.43 30.48 24.54
N ASP A 1061 19.32 29.45 25.38
CA ASP A 1061 19.76 29.45 26.77
C ASP A 1061 20.38 28.07 27.08
N GLY A 1062 21.71 28.04 27.17
CA GLY A 1062 22.46 26.81 27.41
C GLY A 1062 22.33 26.23 28.82
N SER A 1063 21.65 26.93 29.75
CA SER A 1063 21.39 26.43 31.11
C SER A 1063 20.13 25.57 31.20
N LEU A 1064 19.22 25.66 30.21
CA LEU A 1064 17.95 24.93 30.23
C LEU A 1064 18.11 23.49 29.75
N SER A 1065 17.54 22.56 30.52
CA SER A 1065 17.39 21.18 30.04
C SER A 1065 16.40 21.11 28.86
N PRO A 1066 16.49 20.07 27.99
CA PRO A 1066 15.53 19.88 26.91
C PRO A 1066 14.08 19.69 27.38
N VAL A 1067 13.85 19.37 28.66
CA VAL A 1067 12.51 19.31 29.28
C VAL A 1067 12.05 20.71 29.64
N ALA A 1068 12.84 21.47 30.41
CA ALA A 1068 12.50 22.82 30.84
C ALA A 1068 12.29 23.77 29.64
N LEU A 1069 13.09 23.63 28.58
CA LEU A 1069 12.88 24.37 27.33
C LEU A 1069 11.59 23.95 26.60
N GLN A 1070 11.22 22.67 26.64
CA GLN A 1070 9.95 22.21 26.05
C GLN A 1070 8.74 22.72 26.84
N GLU A 1071 8.81 22.75 28.18
CA GLU A 1071 7.77 23.30 29.06
C GLU A 1071 7.60 24.81 28.83
N LYS A 1072 8.71 25.56 28.78
CA LYS A 1072 8.74 27.00 28.48
C LYS A 1072 8.10 27.34 27.13
N VAL A 1073 8.35 26.52 26.10
CA VAL A 1073 7.75 26.72 24.76
C VAL A 1073 6.28 26.28 24.71
N ALA A 1074 5.89 25.24 25.46
CA ALA A 1074 4.49 24.84 25.58
C ALA A 1074 3.66 25.91 26.30
N ALA A 1075 4.19 26.50 27.38
CA ALA A 1075 3.58 27.63 28.09
C ALA A 1075 3.40 28.84 27.17
N ALA A 1076 4.43 29.21 26.40
CA ALA A 1076 4.32 30.33 25.45
C ALA A 1076 3.29 30.10 24.33
N ILE A 1077 3.02 28.85 23.91
CA ILE A 1077 1.92 28.56 22.99
C ILE A 1077 0.57 28.59 23.71
N ALA A 1078 0.48 28.13 24.97
CA ALA A 1078 -0.74 28.24 25.76
C ALA A 1078 -1.13 29.71 26.05
N GLU A 1079 -0.15 30.60 26.27
CA GLU A 1079 -0.36 32.05 26.36
C GLU A 1079 -0.93 32.61 25.05
N LEU A 1080 -0.36 32.25 23.88
CA LEU A 1080 -0.88 32.67 22.57
C LEU A 1080 -2.30 32.14 22.29
N VAL A 1081 -2.64 30.94 22.77
CA VAL A 1081 -4.02 30.42 22.72
C VAL A 1081 -4.93 31.25 23.62
N GLN A 1082 -4.52 31.53 24.86
CA GLN A 1082 -5.31 32.29 25.83
C GLN A 1082 -5.54 33.76 25.41
N GLU A 1083 -4.57 34.40 24.76
CA GLU A 1083 -4.68 35.79 24.30
C GLU A 1083 -5.55 35.92 23.03
N HIS A 1084 -5.62 34.89 22.18
CA HIS A 1084 -6.15 35.04 20.81
C HIS A 1084 -7.25 34.05 20.40
N GLN A 1085 -7.52 32.99 21.15
CA GLN A 1085 -8.58 32.02 20.84
C GLN A 1085 -9.79 32.20 21.76
N ARG A 1086 -10.98 32.37 21.17
CA ARG A 1086 -12.26 32.24 21.89
C ARG A 1086 -12.42 30.76 22.29
N LEU A 1087 -12.54 30.47 23.60
CA LEU A 1087 -12.65 29.12 24.16
C LEU A 1087 -13.97 28.92 24.94
N PRO A 1088 -14.63 27.75 24.85
CA PRO A 1088 -14.33 26.63 23.95
C PRO A 1088 -14.52 27.04 22.48
N GLY A 1089 -13.75 26.43 21.56
CA GLY A 1089 -13.84 26.76 20.15
C GLY A 1089 -15.23 26.45 19.55
N GLU A 1090 -15.82 27.40 18.84
CA GLU A 1090 -17.13 27.26 18.18
C GLU A 1090 -17.11 27.78 16.74
N ILE A 1091 -17.57 26.93 15.80
CA ILE A 1091 -17.47 27.17 14.36
C ILE A 1091 -18.28 28.39 13.91
N LEU A 1092 -19.45 28.64 14.50
CA LEU A 1092 -20.30 29.78 14.11
C LEU A 1092 -19.66 31.12 14.48
N HIS A 1093 -19.07 31.22 15.68
CA HIS A 1093 -18.30 32.40 16.08
C HIS A 1093 -17.06 32.58 15.19
N ALA A 1094 -16.31 31.51 14.91
CA ALA A 1094 -15.15 31.54 14.01
C ALA A 1094 -15.46 31.93 12.54
N ILE A 1095 -16.71 31.71 12.09
CA ILE A 1095 -17.22 32.24 10.82
C ILE A 1095 -17.60 33.72 10.97
N GLY A 1096 -18.23 34.11 12.08
CA GLY A 1096 -18.54 35.50 12.44
C GLY A 1096 -17.32 36.41 12.48
N ASP A 1097 -16.18 35.92 12.99
CA ASP A 1097 -14.87 36.59 13.01
C ASP A 1097 -14.39 37.05 11.61
N ARG A 1098 -14.95 36.51 10.52
CA ARG A 1098 -14.65 36.91 9.13
C ARG A 1098 -15.41 38.17 8.68
N PHE A 1099 -16.46 38.55 9.42
CA PHE A 1099 -17.36 39.67 9.11
C PHE A 1099 -17.36 40.78 10.19
N GLU A 1100 -16.76 40.54 11.36
CA GLU A 1100 -16.45 41.62 12.32
C GLU A 1100 -15.54 42.68 11.64
N PRO A 1101 -15.93 43.98 11.62
CA PRO A 1101 -15.11 45.02 11.03
C PRO A 1101 -13.85 45.28 11.87
N VAL A 1102 -12.72 45.54 11.20
CA VAL A 1102 -11.42 45.71 11.87
C VAL A 1102 -11.37 47.03 12.66
N HIS A 1103 -11.87 47.01 13.89
CA HIS A 1103 -11.62 48.05 14.89
C HIS A 1103 -10.26 47.78 15.56
N GLY A 1104 -9.24 48.52 15.11
CA GLY A 1104 -7.87 48.37 15.61
C GLY A 1104 -7.79 48.50 17.12
N HIS A 1105 -7.20 47.51 17.80
CA HIS A 1105 -7.03 47.48 19.25
C HIS A 1105 -5.95 48.48 19.72
N GLY A 1106 -6.30 49.76 19.69
CA GLY A 1106 -5.56 50.83 20.36
C GLY A 1106 -6.14 51.13 21.73
N LYS A 1107 -5.46 50.67 22.79
CA LYS A 1107 -5.57 51.13 24.20
C LYS A 1107 -6.99 51.28 24.78
N GLY A 1108 -7.46 50.27 25.51
CA GLY A 1108 -8.53 50.38 26.50
C GLY A 1108 -8.10 49.70 27.81
N ALA A 1109 -8.31 50.35 28.96
CA ALA A 1109 -7.90 49.82 30.26
C ALA A 1109 -9.08 49.83 31.24
N LYS A 1110 -9.11 48.83 32.14
CA LYS A 1110 -9.97 48.72 33.34
C LYS A 1110 -11.48 48.97 33.16
N MET A 1111 -12.26 47.91 33.32
CA MET A 1111 -13.11 47.82 34.51
C MET A 1111 -13.26 46.37 34.97
#